data_AF-A0A086ZLP7-F1
#
_entry.id   AF-A0A086ZLP7-F1
#
_cell.length_a   1.000
_cell.length_b   1.000
_cell.length_c   1.000
_cell.angle_alpha   90.00
_cell.angle_beta   90.00
_cell.angle_gamma   90.00
#
_symmetry.space_group_name_H-M   'P 1'
#
loop_
_entity.id
_entity.type
_entity.pdbx_description
1 polymer ?
#
loop_
_entity_poly.entity_id
_entity_poly.type
_entity_poly.pdbx_seq_one_letter_code
_entity_poly.pdbx_strand_id
1 'polypeptide(L)'
;GIAAPVADFDADEAARNAAVVATVTAELGADWPQQVEPRFDANKAILFDDRWASAREDLARAFYDGNPALLDGSFRGLGKAIADEARWFAERAETAIQKLAAASAPSAEGRAVKQTPEAFVGEVRATASQQSAAAGRPQLQDAVERSETEGAYTRSAQEAATALKAAFEHIAAEALEPVSDDPTSSRFAGDIAVVTGVAPNSIAAQVVAGLLAGGATVIATSHSFKPSVKAWAKLTYRTHATAGAKLWLVPANLSSYRDVDALVDWVGHEQKKTSGATTTILKPAYEPTLFFPFAAPPVHGTMADSGELFESQARLMLWGVERAIAGLAKIGTDTDVQHKMHVVLPGSPNRGVFGGDGAYGEVKSAFDAIVNRARSERVWSDRVTFAHPKIGWVRGTGLMGGNDPLVDVVEKHGIRTYSTAEIAAKLLDLCTAASRAAAAKAPLDVDLTGGLGNEPIDIRALRAEAEADATQKQAAASAPSAEGAVDRRSTGGASAAAAANNSATEGRLSSAVAASSSASASTLPQSAAQTAPSAEGAENPSGATLKALPTPNVPAQPAVDLADWAHVTARPEDEVVIVSIGELGPWGSGRTRAEAELGIRSDGTVDLSAGAVLELAWNMGLLTWQDSPKPGWYDTDGNLVPEEDIHDRYHDEVVARSGIRPFEDGMGNDYRASDGGRHGNDEEEAEVYLDHDVTFSVPSEDAAREYVALDAAHTTIARDTESGEWNVTRHAGSMIRVPRRVTMTRTVGGQFPTGFDPVKWGIPASMVGDVDRIALWNIVTTVDAYLSAGFTPVEILQAIHPSMVASTQGTGFGGMMSMRKLYLDRFLNHEIPTDILQEALPNVVAAHVMQSYVGGYGNMIQPVSACATAAVSLEEGFDKIKLGKADFVVTGAIDDIGVESVIGFGNMNATANSAEMYGKGIDARFFSRANDRRRGGFVESQGGGTILLTRGDIAARLGLPVAGVVGYVHSFADGAHTSIPAPGLGALAAARGGRDSKLVRDLAALGVAPDDIAVVSKHDTSTNANDPNESELHNTIAHAIGRTDGNPLFVISQKTLTGHAKGGACVFQINGLTQLFRTGVIPANAALDCVDPKMARDDHMVWLRTPLAIGGRAVKAGLATSLGFGHVSGFAAIVNPGAFEAAVANADGEEALEQWRERANARLAAGQRRLEEGMMGHAALYEPVENRRFRKDGTRLPDGSRYDAHEVEKAMLLDPDARLSADGFYEA
;
A
#
# COMPACT_ATOMS: atom_id res chain seq x y z
N GLY A 1 -10.46 -2.25 48.42
CA GLY A 1 -9.50 -2.36 49.54
C GLY A 1 -8.85 -3.73 49.54
N ILE A 2 -7.53 -3.72 49.33
CA ILE A 2 -6.43 -4.72 49.41
C ILE A 2 -5.69 -4.60 48.09
N ALA A 3 -4.67 -3.74 48.08
CA ALA A 3 -3.75 -3.62 46.97
C ALA A 3 -3.06 -4.98 46.77
N ALA A 4 -2.92 -5.42 45.52
CA ALA A 4 -2.03 -6.52 45.18
C ALA A 4 -0.62 -6.19 45.71
N PRO A 5 0.12 -7.18 46.26
CA PRO A 5 1.46 -6.92 46.76
C PRO A 5 2.31 -6.35 45.63
N VAL A 6 2.77 -5.12 45.81
CA VAL A 6 3.83 -4.54 44.99
C VAL A 6 5.04 -5.44 45.24
N ALA A 7 5.55 -6.08 44.21
CA ALA A 7 6.82 -6.77 44.30
C ALA A 7 7.87 -5.72 44.64
N ASP A 8 8.34 -5.72 45.88
CA ASP A 8 9.61 -5.10 46.25
C ASP A 8 10.66 -5.83 45.40
N PHE A 9 11.13 -5.18 44.34
CA PHE A 9 12.35 -5.63 43.67
C PHE A 9 13.48 -5.38 44.65
N ASP A 10 13.89 -6.43 45.34
CA ASP A 10 14.98 -6.43 46.31
C ASP A 10 16.20 -5.75 45.67
N ALA A 11 16.61 -4.59 46.21
CA ALA A 11 17.76 -3.85 45.69
C ALA A 11 19.05 -4.71 45.69
N ASP A 12 19.11 -5.72 46.57
CA ASP A 12 20.14 -6.75 46.63
C ASP A 12 20.12 -7.71 45.43
N GLU A 13 18.96 -8.04 44.88
CA GLU A 13 18.82 -8.89 43.69
C GLU A 13 19.26 -8.13 42.43
N ALA A 14 18.87 -6.85 42.31
CA ALA A 14 19.33 -5.99 41.23
C ALA A 14 20.86 -5.81 41.26
N ALA A 15 21.45 -5.61 42.45
CA ALA A 15 22.89 -5.51 42.61
C ALA A 15 23.63 -6.81 42.28
N ARG A 16 23.08 -7.97 42.67
CA ARG A 16 23.64 -9.29 42.29
C ARG A 16 23.53 -9.54 40.79
N ASN A 17 22.39 -9.23 40.18
CA ASN A 17 22.20 -9.36 38.74
C ASN A 17 23.17 -8.45 37.97
N ALA A 18 23.37 -7.22 38.43
CA ALA A 18 24.36 -6.31 37.84
C ALA A 18 25.80 -6.84 37.97
N ALA A 19 26.16 -7.45 39.11
CA ALA A 19 27.48 -8.07 39.30
C ALA A 19 27.68 -9.30 38.40
N VAL A 20 26.64 -10.12 38.23
CA VAL A 20 26.67 -11.26 37.28
C VAL A 20 26.83 -10.77 35.85
N VAL A 21 26.04 -9.77 35.43
CA VAL A 21 26.15 -9.17 34.09
C VAL A 21 27.56 -8.60 33.86
N ALA A 22 28.10 -7.86 34.83
CA ALA A 22 29.47 -7.31 34.73
C ALA A 22 30.54 -8.41 34.62
N THR A 23 30.37 -9.52 35.34
CA THR A 23 31.29 -10.66 35.28
C THR A 23 31.22 -11.35 33.92
N VAL A 24 30.02 -11.59 33.39
CA VAL A 24 29.86 -12.21 32.06
C VAL A 24 30.33 -11.27 30.95
N THR A 25 30.10 -9.96 31.09
CA THR A 25 30.61 -8.94 30.17
C THR A 25 32.13 -8.85 30.17
N ALA A 26 32.79 -9.11 31.29
CA ALA A 26 34.25 -9.16 31.33
C ALA A 26 34.83 -10.35 30.53
N GLU A 27 34.11 -11.46 30.45
CA GLU A 27 34.55 -12.70 29.77
C GLU A 27 34.10 -12.74 28.29
N LEU A 28 32.88 -12.32 28.00
CA LEU A 28 32.24 -12.44 26.69
C LEU A 28 32.11 -11.10 25.94
N GLY A 29 32.71 -10.02 26.44
CA GLY A 29 32.64 -8.69 25.82
C GLY A 29 31.40 -7.87 26.19
N ALA A 30 31.31 -6.62 25.73
CA ALA A 30 30.18 -5.76 26.09
C ALA A 30 28.89 -6.08 25.29
N ASP A 31 29.02 -6.71 24.13
CA ASP A 31 27.95 -6.99 23.19
C ASP A 31 27.40 -8.42 23.27
N TRP A 32 27.94 -9.28 24.16
CA TRP A 32 27.41 -10.65 24.39
C TRP A 32 25.89 -10.72 24.56
N PRO A 33 25.20 -9.77 25.26
CA PRO A 33 23.75 -9.87 25.42
C PRO A 33 23.03 -9.77 24.07
N GLN A 34 23.52 -8.92 23.15
CA GLN A 34 22.96 -8.76 21.80
C GLN A 34 23.25 -10.00 20.94
N GLN A 35 24.40 -10.65 21.14
CA GLN A 35 24.77 -11.86 20.41
C GLN A 35 23.89 -13.07 20.75
N VAL A 36 23.46 -13.22 22.01
CA VAL A 36 22.63 -14.36 22.47
C VAL A 36 21.17 -14.01 22.72
N GLU A 37 20.75 -12.79 22.41
CA GLU A 37 19.38 -12.31 22.55
C GLU A 37 18.42 -13.21 21.76
N PRO A 38 17.39 -13.82 22.41
CA PRO A 38 16.36 -14.56 21.71
C PRO A 38 15.62 -13.68 20.69
N ARG A 39 15.49 -14.16 19.45
CA ARG A 39 14.74 -13.50 18.36
C ARG A 39 13.62 -14.37 17.80
N PHE A 40 13.54 -15.63 18.20
CA PHE A 40 12.50 -16.53 17.75
C PHE A 40 11.13 -16.06 18.25
N ASP A 41 10.21 -15.89 17.32
CA ASP A 41 8.83 -15.51 17.59
C ASP A 41 7.92 -16.19 16.56
N ALA A 42 7.14 -17.15 17.04
CA ALA A 42 6.20 -17.91 16.22
C ALA A 42 5.15 -17.01 15.54
N ASN A 43 4.78 -15.88 16.14
CA ASN A 43 3.77 -14.98 15.57
C ASN A 43 4.29 -14.21 14.35
N LYS A 44 5.61 -14.02 14.25
CA LYS A 44 6.27 -13.33 13.13
C LYS A 44 6.58 -14.25 11.95
N ALA A 45 6.41 -15.57 12.10
CA ALA A 45 6.62 -16.51 11.02
C ALA A 45 5.66 -16.24 9.85
N ILE A 46 6.18 -16.28 8.63
CA ILE A 46 5.42 -16.00 7.40
C ILE A 46 5.38 -17.27 6.56
N LEU A 47 4.17 -17.74 6.23
CA LEU A 47 3.98 -18.85 5.29
C LEU A 47 3.58 -18.31 3.92
N PHE A 48 4.33 -18.71 2.91
CA PHE A 48 4.00 -18.58 1.49
C PHE A 48 3.57 -19.95 0.95
N ASP A 49 2.32 -20.03 0.49
CA ASP A 49 1.69 -21.22 -0.11
C ASP A 49 0.70 -20.84 -1.25
N ASP A 50 0.86 -19.65 -1.84
CA ASP A 50 -0.07 -19.03 -2.80
C ASP A 50 0.48 -18.97 -4.23
N ARG A 51 1.20 -20.00 -4.69
CA ARG A 51 1.73 -20.03 -6.06
C ARG A 51 0.60 -19.97 -7.09
N TRP A 52 -0.54 -20.58 -6.78
CA TRP A 52 -1.79 -20.49 -7.56
C TRP A 52 -2.30 -19.05 -7.75
N ALA A 53 -1.97 -18.10 -6.86
CA ALA A 53 -2.36 -16.70 -6.99
C ALA A 53 -1.27 -15.86 -7.67
N SER A 54 -0.01 -16.05 -7.27
CA SER A 54 1.12 -15.31 -7.88
C SER A 54 1.37 -15.67 -9.34
N ALA A 55 1.10 -16.91 -9.75
CA ALA A 55 1.20 -17.33 -11.15
C ALA A 55 0.20 -16.61 -12.07
N ARG A 56 -1.00 -16.28 -11.57
CA ARG A 56 -1.98 -15.47 -12.33
C ARG A 56 -1.47 -14.06 -12.58
N GLU A 57 -0.91 -13.47 -11.53
CA GLU A 57 -0.24 -12.18 -11.65
C GLU A 57 0.95 -12.25 -12.64
N ASP A 58 1.72 -13.35 -12.67
CA ASP A 58 2.79 -13.56 -13.67
C ASP A 58 2.24 -13.58 -15.10
N LEU A 59 1.14 -14.32 -15.35
CA LEU A 59 0.51 -14.38 -16.67
C LEU A 59 0.06 -13.01 -17.16
N ALA A 60 -0.64 -12.26 -16.29
CA ALA A 60 -1.08 -10.92 -16.60
C ALA A 60 0.10 -9.98 -16.89
N ARG A 61 1.13 -9.97 -16.03
CA ARG A 61 2.31 -9.13 -16.23
C ARG A 61 3.08 -9.49 -17.49
N ALA A 62 3.30 -10.77 -17.78
CA ALA A 62 3.99 -11.19 -18.99
C ALA A 62 3.29 -10.67 -20.25
N PHE A 63 1.95 -10.65 -20.25
CA PHE A 63 1.17 -10.13 -21.35
C PHE A 63 1.24 -8.61 -21.46
N TYR A 64 0.96 -7.87 -20.37
CA TYR A 64 0.87 -6.41 -20.41
C TYR A 64 2.23 -5.71 -20.43
N ASP A 65 3.24 -6.25 -19.74
CA ASP A 65 4.60 -5.72 -19.74
C ASP A 65 5.42 -6.21 -20.96
N GLY A 66 4.83 -7.08 -21.80
CA GLY A 66 5.49 -7.66 -22.98
C GLY A 66 6.73 -8.50 -22.66
N ASN A 67 6.81 -9.07 -21.44
CA ASN A 67 8.01 -9.70 -20.91
C ASN A 67 7.84 -11.21 -20.66
N PRO A 68 8.26 -12.07 -21.61
CA PRO A 68 8.14 -13.51 -21.45
C PRO A 68 9.03 -14.09 -20.34
N ALA A 69 10.08 -13.39 -19.88
CA ALA A 69 10.95 -13.88 -18.80
C ALA A 69 10.21 -14.02 -17.44
N LEU A 70 9.07 -13.35 -17.29
CA LEU A 70 8.19 -13.53 -16.13
C LEU A 70 7.52 -14.91 -16.10
N LEU A 71 7.61 -15.67 -17.20
CA LEU A 71 7.05 -17.00 -17.38
C LEU A 71 8.08 -18.13 -17.21
N ASP A 72 9.32 -17.82 -16.80
CA ASP A 72 10.40 -18.81 -16.63
C ASP A 72 10.21 -19.73 -15.40
N GLY A 73 9.31 -19.38 -14.48
CA GLY A 73 8.99 -20.19 -13.30
C GLY A 73 8.11 -21.41 -13.63
N SER A 74 7.98 -22.35 -12.69
CA SER A 74 7.10 -23.51 -12.88
C SER A 74 5.62 -23.13 -12.81
N PHE A 75 4.82 -23.60 -13.76
CA PHE A 75 3.36 -23.54 -13.74
C PHE A 75 2.69 -24.91 -13.54
N ARG A 76 3.49 -25.98 -13.56
CA ARG A 76 3.05 -27.37 -13.39
C ARG A 76 2.15 -27.59 -12.19
N GLY A 77 1.02 -28.24 -12.42
CA GLY A 77 0.06 -28.64 -11.38
C GLY A 77 -0.68 -27.50 -10.68
N LEU A 78 -0.62 -26.27 -11.19
CA LEU A 78 -1.34 -25.13 -10.62
C LEU A 78 -2.85 -25.11 -10.96
N GLY A 79 -3.30 -26.00 -11.84
CA GLY A 79 -4.72 -26.32 -12.05
C GLY A 79 -5.41 -25.52 -13.17
N LYS A 80 -6.73 -25.72 -13.26
CA LYS A 80 -7.57 -25.24 -14.38
C LYS A 80 -7.56 -23.71 -14.52
N ALA A 81 -7.63 -22.96 -13.41
CA ALA A 81 -7.70 -21.50 -13.47
C ALA A 81 -6.48 -20.87 -14.17
N ILE A 82 -5.27 -21.36 -13.87
CA ILE A 82 -4.04 -20.94 -14.55
C ILE A 82 -4.08 -21.33 -16.03
N ALA A 83 -4.52 -22.56 -16.32
CA ALA A 83 -4.56 -23.06 -17.68
C ALA A 83 -5.50 -22.23 -18.57
N ASP A 84 -6.67 -21.87 -18.06
CA ASP A 84 -7.64 -21.06 -18.80
C ASP A 84 -7.16 -19.61 -18.95
N GLU A 85 -6.57 -19.02 -17.92
CA GLU A 85 -5.99 -17.67 -18.00
C GLU A 85 -4.83 -17.59 -19.01
N ALA A 86 -3.99 -18.62 -19.06
CA ALA A 86 -2.95 -18.72 -20.08
C ALA A 86 -3.55 -18.85 -21.50
N ARG A 87 -4.57 -19.68 -21.71
CA ARG A 87 -5.27 -19.77 -23.02
C ARG A 87 -5.85 -18.43 -23.43
N TRP A 88 -6.49 -17.73 -22.50
CA TRP A 88 -7.07 -16.43 -22.73
C TRP A 88 -6.02 -15.40 -23.22
N PHE A 89 -4.85 -15.37 -22.58
CA PHE A 89 -3.77 -14.50 -23.03
C PHE A 89 -3.14 -14.96 -24.36
N ALA A 90 -3.08 -16.27 -24.64
CA ALA A 90 -2.64 -16.78 -25.94
C ALA A 90 -3.55 -16.30 -27.08
N GLU A 91 -4.87 -16.35 -26.91
CA GLU A 91 -5.85 -15.85 -27.89
C GLU A 91 -5.72 -14.33 -28.12
N ARG A 92 -5.46 -13.57 -27.05
CA ARG A 92 -5.22 -12.13 -27.15
C ARG A 92 -3.89 -11.78 -27.81
N ALA A 93 -2.84 -12.57 -27.58
CA ALA A 93 -1.56 -12.44 -28.27
C ALA A 93 -1.74 -12.75 -29.77
N GLU A 94 -2.53 -13.76 -30.12
CA GLU A 94 -2.89 -14.07 -31.52
C GLU A 94 -3.64 -12.92 -32.20
N THR A 95 -4.62 -12.34 -31.51
CA THR A 95 -5.35 -11.17 -32.01
C THR A 95 -4.40 -9.99 -32.25
N ALA A 96 -3.41 -9.76 -31.36
CA ALA A 96 -2.41 -8.72 -31.53
C ALA A 96 -1.50 -8.99 -32.75
N ILE A 97 -1.06 -10.24 -32.96
CA ILE A 97 -0.28 -10.66 -34.14
C ILE A 97 -1.06 -10.37 -35.43
N GLN A 98 -2.35 -10.72 -35.48
CA GLN A 98 -3.20 -10.48 -36.65
C GLN A 98 -3.35 -8.99 -36.95
N LYS A 99 -3.52 -8.14 -35.92
CA LYS A 99 -3.57 -6.68 -36.08
C LYS A 99 -2.25 -6.11 -36.61
N LEU A 100 -1.11 -6.56 -36.09
CA LEU A 100 0.23 -6.14 -36.56
C LEU A 100 0.51 -6.61 -38.01
N ALA A 101 0.05 -7.80 -38.38
CA ALA A 101 0.15 -8.31 -39.75
C ALA A 101 -0.73 -7.52 -40.74
N ALA A 102 -1.94 -7.12 -40.33
CA ALA A 102 -2.81 -6.28 -41.15
C ALA A 102 -2.23 -4.87 -41.38
N ALA A 103 -1.58 -4.30 -40.35
CA ALA A 103 -0.94 -2.98 -40.44
C ALA A 103 0.33 -2.96 -41.33
N SER A 104 0.96 -4.12 -41.56
CA SER A 104 2.18 -4.26 -42.39
C SER A 104 1.91 -4.69 -43.84
N ALA A 105 0.64 -4.92 -44.23
CA ALA A 105 0.27 -5.27 -45.59
C ALA A 105 0.29 -4.03 -46.52
N PRO A 106 0.89 -4.09 -47.73
CA PRO A 106 0.88 -2.98 -48.68
C PRO A 106 -0.54 -2.70 -49.16
N SER A 107 -1.05 -1.49 -48.94
CA SER A 107 -2.39 -1.09 -49.37
C SER A 107 -2.48 -1.02 -50.90
N ALA A 108 -3.44 -1.75 -51.49
CA ALA A 108 -3.65 -1.78 -52.94
C ALA A 108 -4.46 -0.58 -53.48
N GLU A 109 -4.87 0.37 -52.63
CA GLU A 109 -5.63 1.54 -53.05
C GLU A 109 -5.06 2.80 -52.40
N GLY A 110 -4.68 3.78 -53.23
CA GLY A 110 -4.14 5.07 -52.82
C GLY A 110 -5.17 5.96 -52.12
N ARG A 111 -5.58 5.58 -50.90
CA ARG A 111 -6.27 6.44 -49.95
C ARG A 111 -5.42 6.46 -48.67
N ALA A 112 -4.87 7.63 -48.36
CA ALA A 112 -4.10 7.85 -47.15
C ALA A 112 -5.02 7.70 -45.93
N VAL A 113 -5.05 6.49 -45.35
CA VAL A 113 -5.61 6.23 -44.03
C VAL A 113 -4.51 6.60 -43.02
N LYS A 114 -4.71 7.67 -42.25
CA LYS A 114 -3.91 7.98 -41.05
C LYS A 114 -4.33 7.05 -39.91
N GLN A 115 -4.10 5.75 -40.05
CA GLN A 115 -4.23 4.78 -38.95
C GLN A 115 -2.85 4.20 -38.70
N THR A 116 -2.13 4.77 -37.74
CA THR A 116 -1.00 4.10 -37.08
C THR A 116 -1.54 3.39 -35.84
N PRO A 117 -1.34 2.08 -35.67
CA PRO A 117 -1.65 1.41 -34.42
C PRO A 117 -0.52 1.68 -33.42
N GLU A 118 -0.67 2.73 -32.61
CA GLU A 118 0.29 3.08 -31.55
C GLU A 118 0.21 2.14 -30.32
N ALA A 119 -0.77 1.25 -30.28
CA ALA A 119 -1.12 0.45 -29.09
C ALA A 119 -0.23 -0.78 -28.78
N PHE A 120 0.88 -0.99 -29.50
CA PHE A 120 1.86 -2.04 -29.16
C PHE A 120 3.33 -1.60 -29.31
N VAL A 121 3.58 -0.37 -29.80
CA VAL A 121 4.94 0.13 -30.11
C VAL A 121 5.35 1.29 -29.18
N GLY A 122 4.47 1.71 -28.27
CA GLY A 122 4.74 2.81 -27.32
C GLY A 122 5.74 2.50 -26.21
N GLU A 123 6.00 1.22 -25.89
CA GLU A 123 6.65 0.84 -24.61
C GLU A 123 8.18 0.73 -24.64
N VAL A 124 8.83 1.04 -25.77
CA VAL A 124 10.29 1.29 -25.79
C VAL A 124 10.63 2.79 -25.83
N ARG A 125 9.64 3.67 -26.04
CA ARG A 125 9.84 5.14 -25.99
C ARG A 125 9.55 5.76 -24.62
N ALA A 126 8.81 5.08 -23.76
CA ALA A 126 8.29 5.65 -22.51
C ALA A 126 9.33 5.78 -21.36
N THR A 127 10.61 5.54 -21.59
CA THR A 127 11.69 5.89 -20.65
C THR A 127 12.48 7.14 -21.06
N ALA A 128 12.13 7.80 -22.18
CA ALA A 128 12.85 9.00 -22.62
C ALA A 128 12.03 9.91 -23.56
N SER A 129 10.84 10.40 -23.18
CA SER A 129 10.29 11.63 -23.79
C SER A 129 9.11 12.23 -23.01
N GLN A 130 9.42 12.98 -21.96
CA GLN A 130 8.65 14.18 -21.59
C GLN A 130 9.56 15.39 -21.79
N GLN A 131 9.98 15.64 -23.03
CA GLN A 131 10.62 16.89 -23.42
C GLN A 131 10.47 17.07 -24.95
N SER A 132 10.03 18.28 -25.32
CA SER A 132 9.86 18.82 -26.68
C SER A 132 8.49 18.61 -27.36
N ALA A 133 7.62 19.60 -27.18
CA ALA A 133 6.66 20.01 -28.20
C ALA A 133 7.15 21.36 -28.78
N ALA A 134 8.01 21.30 -29.82
CA ALA A 134 8.29 22.45 -30.67
C ALA A 134 8.87 22.04 -32.04
N ALA A 135 8.24 22.57 -33.10
CA ALA A 135 8.73 22.85 -34.45
C ALA A 135 8.69 21.76 -35.55
N GLY A 136 8.02 22.13 -36.67
CA GLY A 136 8.51 21.91 -38.04
C GLY A 136 7.86 20.79 -38.86
N ARG A 137 7.23 21.14 -40.00
CA ARG A 137 6.72 20.20 -41.03
C ARG A 137 7.89 19.46 -41.73
N PRO A 138 7.80 18.15 -42.04
CA PRO A 138 8.90 17.41 -42.68
C PRO A 138 8.84 17.37 -44.22
N GLN A 139 10.02 17.23 -44.84
CA GLN A 139 10.26 17.08 -46.30
C GLN A 139 10.30 15.59 -46.73
N LEU A 140 10.05 15.34 -48.02
CA LEU A 140 9.77 14.02 -48.66
C LEU A 140 10.90 12.96 -48.63
N GLN A 141 12.12 13.25 -48.16
CA GLN A 141 13.22 12.26 -48.10
C GLN A 141 13.28 11.48 -46.76
N ASP A 142 12.70 11.99 -45.68
CA ASP A 142 12.62 11.29 -44.37
C ASP A 142 11.61 10.12 -44.37
N ALA A 143 10.77 10.01 -45.40
CA ALA A 143 9.69 9.02 -45.45
C ALA A 143 10.17 7.59 -45.78
N VAL A 144 11.31 7.46 -46.48
CA VAL A 144 11.84 6.15 -46.91
C VAL A 144 12.65 5.50 -45.78
N GLU A 145 13.46 6.25 -45.04
CA GLU A 145 14.18 5.75 -43.86
C GLU A 145 13.24 5.45 -42.69
N ARG A 146 12.14 6.21 -42.52
CA ARG A 146 11.06 5.90 -41.56
C ARG A 146 10.31 4.62 -41.92
N SER A 147 10.07 4.35 -43.21
CA SER A 147 9.40 3.12 -43.67
C SER A 147 10.22 1.85 -43.39
N GLU A 148 11.55 1.90 -43.53
CA GLU A 148 12.42 0.76 -43.24
C GLU A 148 12.58 0.51 -41.73
N THR A 149 12.64 1.58 -40.92
CA THR A 149 12.68 1.47 -39.45
C THR A 149 11.35 1.02 -38.87
N GLU A 150 10.22 1.59 -39.29
CA GLU A 150 8.87 1.17 -38.87
C GLU A 150 8.63 -0.31 -39.17
N GLY A 151 9.00 -0.79 -40.37
CA GLY A 151 8.89 -2.19 -40.75
C GLY A 151 9.82 -3.15 -39.97
N ALA A 152 10.93 -2.65 -39.40
CA ALA A 152 11.77 -3.43 -38.47
C ALA A 152 11.14 -3.52 -37.08
N TYR A 153 10.56 -2.43 -36.57
CA TYR A 153 9.85 -2.41 -35.29
C TYR A 153 8.58 -3.28 -35.31
N THR A 154 7.79 -3.25 -36.38
CA THR A 154 6.58 -4.09 -36.48
C THR A 154 6.94 -5.58 -36.49
N ARG A 155 8.04 -5.96 -37.14
CA ARG A 155 8.54 -7.34 -37.15
C ARG A 155 8.99 -7.80 -35.77
N SER A 156 9.76 -6.97 -35.05
CA SER A 156 10.19 -7.27 -33.67
C SER A 156 9.00 -7.40 -32.70
N ALA A 157 8.01 -6.53 -32.82
CA ALA A 157 6.76 -6.61 -32.04
C ALA A 157 5.97 -7.89 -32.33
N GLN A 158 5.88 -8.28 -33.61
CA GLN A 158 5.22 -9.52 -34.02
C GLN A 158 5.96 -10.76 -33.50
N GLU A 159 7.29 -10.76 -33.53
CA GLU A 159 8.12 -11.83 -32.95
C GLU A 159 7.91 -11.95 -31.44
N ALA A 160 7.90 -10.84 -30.71
CA ALA A 160 7.64 -10.82 -29.26
C ALA A 160 6.24 -11.37 -28.91
N ALA A 161 5.20 -10.92 -29.64
CA ALA A 161 3.84 -11.43 -29.45
C ALA A 161 3.72 -12.93 -29.79
N THR A 162 4.47 -13.41 -30.80
CA THR A 162 4.52 -14.83 -31.17
C THR A 162 5.20 -15.67 -30.07
N ALA A 163 6.29 -15.17 -29.49
CA ALA A 163 6.95 -15.83 -28.37
C ALA A 163 6.04 -15.92 -27.14
N LEU A 164 5.32 -14.84 -26.82
CA LEU A 164 4.33 -14.82 -25.73
C LEU A 164 3.20 -15.82 -25.96
N LYS A 165 2.61 -15.87 -27.16
CA LYS A 165 1.58 -16.86 -27.50
C LYS A 165 2.06 -18.29 -27.26
N ALA A 166 3.25 -18.63 -27.74
CA ALA A 166 3.82 -19.97 -27.56
C ALA A 166 4.08 -20.28 -26.08
N ALA A 167 4.57 -19.32 -25.30
CA ALA A 167 4.77 -19.47 -23.86
C ALA A 167 3.45 -19.72 -23.12
N PHE A 168 2.41 -18.96 -23.44
CA PHE A 168 1.07 -19.16 -22.85
C PHE A 168 0.45 -20.51 -23.22
N GLU A 169 0.56 -20.95 -24.47
CA GLU A 169 0.09 -22.27 -24.89
C GLU A 169 0.82 -23.41 -24.15
N HIS A 170 2.13 -23.25 -23.94
CA HIS A 170 2.93 -24.20 -23.16
C HIS A 170 2.46 -24.25 -21.71
N ILE A 171 2.28 -23.10 -21.06
CA ILE A 171 1.80 -23.02 -19.67
C ILE A 171 0.38 -23.59 -19.52
N ALA A 172 -0.49 -23.33 -20.49
CA ALA A 172 -1.85 -23.87 -20.47
C ALA A 172 -1.88 -25.41 -20.45
N ALA A 173 -0.91 -26.05 -21.11
CA ALA A 173 -0.73 -27.50 -21.02
C ALA A 173 -0.06 -27.89 -19.69
N GLU A 174 1.05 -27.24 -19.34
CA GLU A 174 1.85 -27.54 -18.15
C GLU A 174 1.04 -27.46 -16.85
N ALA A 175 0.18 -26.45 -16.71
CA ALA A 175 -0.62 -26.21 -15.51
C ALA A 175 -1.58 -27.35 -15.16
N LEU A 176 -1.96 -28.17 -16.15
CA LEU A 176 -2.82 -29.34 -15.97
C LEU A 176 -2.03 -30.64 -15.74
N GLU A 177 -0.72 -30.63 -15.95
CA GLU A 177 0.12 -31.80 -15.74
C GLU A 177 0.40 -31.99 -14.23
N PRO A 178 0.20 -33.21 -13.69
CA PRO A 178 0.52 -33.50 -12.30
C PRO A 178 2.00 -33.25 -11.99
N VAL A 179 2.29 -32.66 -10.83
CA VAL A 179 3.68 -32.50 -10.35
C VAL A 179 4.37 -33.86 -10.19
N SER A 180 3.63 -34.91 -9.84
CA SER A 180 4.13 -36.28 -9.66
C SER A 180 4.75 -36.90 -10.90
N ASP A 181 4.43 -36.39 -12.09
CA ASP A 181 4.83 -36.98 -13.36
C ASP A 181 6.20 -36.44 -13.84
N ASP A 182 6.67 -35.33 -13.27
CA ASP A 182 8.01 -34.82 -13.48
C ASP A 182 8.92 -35.12 -12.27
N PRO A 183 9.92 -36.03 -12.42
CA PRO A 183 10.86 -36.38 -11.35
C PRO A 183 11.66 -35.19 -10.80
N THR A 184 11.82 -34.11 -11.58
CA THR A 184 12.54 -32.91 -11.13
C THR A 184 11.67 -32.07 -10.19
N SER A 185 10.44 -31.77 -10.61
CA SER A 185 9.46 -30.98 -9.85
C SER A 185 8.90 -31.70 -8.62
N SER A 186 8.93 -33.04 -8.61
CA SER A 186 8.52 -33.88 -7.48
C SER A 186 9.69 -34.46 -6.67
N ARG A 187 10.93 -34.04 -6.98
CA ARG A 187 12.17 -34.59 -6.40
C ARG A 187 12.19 -34.62 -4.87
N PHE A 188 11.58 -33.62 -4.25
CA PHE A 188 11.47 -33.42 -2.80
C PHE A 188 10.01 -33.29 -2.36
N ALA A 189 9.06 -33.78 -3.16
CA ALA A 189 7.65 -33.73 -2.81
C ALA A 189 7.39 -34.53 -1.54
N GLY A 190 6.75 -33.88 -0.56
CA GLY A 190 6.51 -34.45 0.77
C GLY A 190 7.68 -34.33 1.75
N ASP A 191 8.87 -33.92 1.30
CA ASP A 191 9.97 -33.62 2.20
C ASP A 191 9.70 -32.32 2.98
N ILE A 192 9.95 -32.36 4.28
CA ILE A 192 10.02 -31.17 5.14
C ILE A 192 11.49 -30.86 5.40
N ALA A 193 11.94 -29.68 5.00
CA ALA A 193 13.34 -29.25 5.11
C ALA A 193 13.48 -28.06 6.07
N VAL A 194 14.36 -28.17 7.06
CA VAL A 194 14.78 -27.04 7.90
C VAL A 194 16.10 -26.51 7.37
N VAL A 195 16.14 -25.23 6.99
CA VAL A 195 17.32 -24.58 6.41
C VAL A 195 17.66 -23.35 7.24
N THR A 196 18.89 -23.30 7.77
CA THR A 196 19.33 -22.20 8.63
C THR A 196 20.37 -21.31 7.97
N GLY A 197 20.42 -20.03 8.39
CA GLY A 197 21.41 -19.09 7.85
C GLY A 197 21.01 -18.48 6.51
N VAL A 198 19.71 -18.32 6.28
CA VAL A 198 19.19 -17.82 5.01
C VAL A 198 19.37 -16.31 4.92
N ALA A 199 20.04 -15.88 3.84
CA ALA A 199 20.22 -14.50 3.42
C ALA A 199 20.15 -14.43 1.88
N PRO A 200 19.71 -13.32 1.27
CA PRO A 200 19.37 -13.27 -0.16
C PRO A 200 20.43 -13.80 -1.15
N ASN A 201 21.72 -13.73 -0.80
CA ASN A 201 22.84 -14.18 -1.63
C ASN A 201 23.63 -15.36 -1.01
N SER A 202 23.05 -16.10 -0.05
CA SER A 202 23.73 -17.23 0.58
C SER A 202 23.50 -18.55 -0.16
N ILE A 203 24.37 -19.54 0.09
CA ILE A 203 24.16 -20.92 -0.39
C ILE A 203 22.81 -21.45 0.13
N ALA A 204 22.47 -21.13 1.39
CA ALA A 204 21.21 -21.55 2.00
C ALA A 204 19.99 -21.04 1.23
N ALA A 205 20.03 -19.80 0.72
CA ALA A 205 18.95 -19.27 -0.13
C ALA A 205 18.78 -20.04 -1.44
N GLN A 206 19.88 -20.43 -2.10
CA GLN A 206 19.83 -21.23 -3.32
C GLN A 206 19.40 -22.69 -3.05
N VAL A 207 19.74 -23.24 -1.87
CA VAL A 207 19.19 -24.53 -1.41
C VAL A 207 17.68 -24.43 -1.21
N VAL A 208 17.18 -23.36 -0.59
CA VAL A 208 15.72 -23.12 -0.45
C VAL A 208 15.06 -23.07 -1.83
N ALA A 209 15.62 -22.33 -2.79
CA ALA A 209 15.10 -22.24 -4.15
C ALA A 209 14.98 -23.64 -4.80
N GLY A 210 16.04 -24.46 -4.75
CA GLY A 210 16.02 -25.80 -5.33
C GLY A 210 15.10 -26.79 -4.59
N LEU A 211 14.92 -26.66 -3.28
CA LEU A 211 13.96 -27.45 -2.51
C LEU A 211 12.52 -27.11 -2.90
N LEU A 212 12.20 -25.81 -3.06
CA LEU A 212 10.88 -25.35 -3.52
C LEU A 212 10.59 -25.81 -4.95
N ALA A 213 11.60 -25.77 -5.83
CA ALA A 213 11.51 -26.30 -7.19
C ALA A 213 11.27 -27.81 -7.22
N GLY A 214 11.70 -28.55 -6.20
CA GLY A 214 11.40 -29.97 -6.06
C GLY A 214 10.13 -30.29 -5.27
N GLY A 215 9.31 -29.30 -4.90
CA GLY A 215 8.03 -29.53 -4.22
C GLY A 215 8.09 -29.66 -2.70
N ALA A 216 9.19 -29.27 -2.05
CA ALA A 216 9.35 -29.41 -0.61
C ALA A 216 8.54 -28.36 0.19
N THR A 217 8.27 -28.69 1.46
CA THR A 217 7.95 -27.68 2.49
C THR A 217 9.25 -27.25 3.18
N VAL A 218 9.62 -25.98 3.05
CA VAL A 218 10.87 -25.44 3.56
C VAL A 218 10.61 -24.51 4.74
N ILE A 219 11.32 -24.73 5.84
CA ILE A 219 11.39 -23.85 7.02
C ILE A 219 12.74 -23.14 6.99
N ALA A 220 12.74 -21.91 6.48
CA ALA A 220 13.90 -21.06 6.29
C ALA A 220 14.07 -20.11 7.48
N THR A 221 15.19 -20.21 8.19
CA THR A 221 15.48 -19.30 9.32
C THR A 221 16.43 -18.19 8.93
N SER A 222 16.12 -16.98 9.39
CA SER A 222 17.00 -15.82 9.25
C SER A 222 17.14 -15.08 10.57
N HIS A 223 18.35 -14.60 10.85
CA HIS A 223 18.64 -13.77 12.03
C HIS A 223 18.09 -12.33 11.89
N SER A 224 17.70 -11.94 10.66
CA SER A 224 17.26 -10.60 10.29
C SER A 224 15.94 -10.67 9.52
N PHE A 225 14.94 -9.90 9.98
CA PHE A 225 13.63 -9.76 9.32
C PHE A 225 13.49 -8.42 8.58
N LYS A 226 14.61 -7.95 8.01
CA LYS A 226 14.66 -6.75 7.18
C LYS A 226 13.72 -6.88 5.97
N PRO A 227 13.20 -5.77 5.43
CA PRO A 227 12.38 -5.77 4.21
C PRO A 227 13.01 -6.54 3.05
N SER A 228 14.34 -6.44 2.87
CA SER A 228 15.07 -7.18 1.83
C SER A 228 14.99 -8.70 1.95
N VAL A 229 14.94 -9.26 3.18
CA VAL A 229 14.80 -10.70 3.40
C VAL A 229 13.37 -11.15 3.09
N LYS A 230 12.36 -10.35 3.47
CA LYS A 230 10.96 -10.62 3.12
C LYS A 230 10.74 -10.55 1.60
N ALA A 231 11.33 -9.56 0.94
CA ALA A 231 11.29 -9.41 -0.52
C ALA A 231 11.96 -10.60 -1.23
N TRP A 232 13.13 -11.04 -0.75
CA TRP A 232 13.77 -12.25 -1.25
C TRP A 232 12.88 -13.49 -1.09
N ALA A 233 12.25 -13.68 0.07
CA ALA A 233 11.39 -14.84 0.31
C ALA A 233 10.18 -14.86 -0.64
N LYS A 234 9.53 -13.69 -0.84
CA LYS A 234 8.44 -13.52 -1.81
C LYS A 234 8.88 -13.88 -3.22
N LEU A 235 9.99 -13.31 -3.68
CA LEU A 235 10.50 -13.51 -5.04
C LEU A 235 10.93 -14.97 -5.26
N THR A 236 11.66 -15.54 -4.30
CA THR A 236 12.15 -16.93 -4.37
C THR A 236 10.99 -17.91 -4.40
N TYR A 237 9.97 -17.71 -3.56
CA TYR A 237 8.78 -18.53 -3.58
C TYR A 237 8.03 -18.40 -4.92
N ARG A 238 7.80 -17.17 -5.40
CA ARG A 238 7.11 -16.91 -6.67
C ARG A 238 7.81 -17.57 -7.86
N THR A 239 9.14 -17.50 -7.93
CA THR A 239 9.91 -17.97 -9.10
C THR A 239 10.21 -19.46 -9.09
N HIS A 240 10.35 -20.07 -7.91
CA HIS A 240 10.81 -21.46 -7.79
C HIS A 240 9.78 -22.45 -7.27
N ALA A 241 8.70 -22.02 -6.59
CA ALA A 241 7.76 -22.96 -6.00
C ALA A 241 6.93 -23.70 -7.07
N THR A 242 6.93 -25.02 -7.03
CA THR A 242 5.96 -25.86 -7.76
C THR A 242 4.65 -25.99 -6.98
N ALA A 243 3.61 -26.54 -7.60
CA ALA A 243 2.33 -26.72 -6.92
C ALA A 243 2.49 -27.60 -5.67
N GLY A 244 2.01 -27.10 -4.52
CA GLY A 244 2.08 -27.80 -3.23
C GLY A 244 3.34 -27.51 -2.40
N ALA A 245 4.37 -26.89 -2.98
CA ALA A 245 5.53 -26.41 -2.22
C ALA A 245 5.12 -25.31 -1.23
N LYS A 246 5.88 -25.18 -0.12
CA LYS A 246 5.60 -24.21 0.95
C LYS A 246 6.88 -23.60 1.46
N LEU A 247 6.87 -22.29 1.76
CA LEU A 247 7.99 -21.61 2.40
C LEU A 247 7.53 -20.95 3.70
N TRP A 248 8.10 -21.39 4.83
CA TRP A 248 8.06 -20.68 6.10
C TRP A 248 9.32 -19.84 6.26
N LEU A 249 9.18 -18.51 6.32
CA LEU A 249 10.24 -17.62 6.76
C LEU A 249 10.10 -17.36 8.26
N VAL A 250 11.12 -17.70 9.05
CA VAL A 250 11.06 -17.69 10.53
C VAL A 250 12.21 -16.90 11.13
N PRO A 251 11.97 -15.96 12.07
CA PRO A 251 13.06 -15.25 12.73
C PRO A 251 13.69 -16.19 13.76
N ALA A 252 15.02 -16.27 13.78
CA ALA A 252 15.73 -17.02 14.82
C ALA A 252 17.17 -16.53 14.96
N ASN A 253 17.61 -16.32 16.20
CA ASN A 253 19.01 -16.16 16.57
C ASN A 253 19.58 -17.50 17.03
N LEU A 254 20.30 -18.19 16.15
CA LEU A 254 20.80 -19.54 16.43
C LEU A 254 22.02 -19.58 17.37
N SER A 255 22.56 -18.41 17.76
CA SER A 255 23.50 -18.29 18.88
C SER A 255 22.78 -18.40 20.24
N SER A 256 21.46 -18.19 20.26
CA SER A 256 20.62 -18.38 21.43
C SER A 256 20.09 -19.81 21.48
N TYR A 257 20.55 -20.61 22.45
CA TYR A 257 20.04 -21.98 22.62
C TYR A 257 18.54 -22.02 22.93
N ARG A 258 18.00 -20.95 23.52
CA ARG A 258 16.56 -20.78 23.73
C ARG A 258 15.81 -20.72 22.40
N ASP A 259 16.33 -19.99 21.42
CA ASP A 259 15.74 -19.94 20.08
C ASP A 259 15.89 -21.27 19.34
N VAL A 260 17.03 -21.95 19.48
CA VAL A 260 17.22 -23.29 18.90
C VAL A 260 16.16 -24.25 19.45
N ASP A 261 15.97 -24.28 20.76
CA ASP A 261 14.95 -25.11 21.40
C ASP A 261 13.53 -24.71 20.99
N ALA A 262 13.22 -23.41 21.00
CA ALA A 262 11.90 -22.90 20.65
C ALA A 262 11.57 -23.15 19.17
N LEU A 263 12.55 -23.05 18.28
CA LEU A 263 12.39 -23.42 16.87
C LEU A 263 12.10 -24.91 16.72
N VAL A 264 12.87 -25.78 17.37
CA VAL A 264 12.66 -27.24 17.35
C VAL A 264 11.26 -27.58 17.84
N ASP A 265 10.86 -27.01 18.98
CA ASP A 265 9.55 -27.19 19.57
C ASP A 265 8.43 -26.72 18.63
N TRP A 266 8.57 -25.52 18.08
CA TRP A 266 7.62 -24.97 17.14
C TRP A 266 7.48 -25.83 15.88
N VAL A 267 8.57 -26.34 15.31
CA VAL A 267 8.54 -27.22 14.14
C VAL A 267 7.71 -28.48 14.43
N GLY A 268 7.99 -29.16 15.55
CA GLY A 268 7.37 -30.43 15.92
C GLY A 268 5.93 -30.34 16.43
N HIS A 269 5.44 -29.16 16.80
CA HIS A 269 4.11 -29.00 17.39
C HIS A 269 3.13 -28.18 16.53
N GLU A 270 1.84 -28.46 16.71
CA GLU A 270 0.76 -27.70 16.10
C GLU A 270 0.63 -26.32 16.75
N GLN A 271 0.48 -25.28 15.93
CA GLN A 271 0.17 -23.93 16.38
C GLN A 271 -1.31 -23.67 16.14
N LYS A 272 -2.04 -23.25 17.17
CA LYS A 272 -3.50 -23.07 17.12
C LYS A 272 -3.88 -21.68 17.60
N LYS A 273 -4.89 -21.08 16.95
CA LYS A 273 -5.58 -19.89 17.45
C LYS A 273 -7.03 -20.22 17.69
N THR A 274 -7.49 -19.98 18.91
CA THR A 274 -8.90 -20.11 19.28
C THR A 274 -9.54 -18.73 19.26
N SER A 275 -10.64 -18.59 18.51
CA SER A 275 -11.44 -17.38 18.46
C SER A 275 -12.90 -17.76 18.69
N GLY A 276 -13.45 -17.34 19.84
CA GLY A 276 -14.76 -17.81 20.31
C GLY A 276 -14.81 -19.33 20.40
N ALA A 277 -15.76 -19.95 19.70
CA ALA A 277 -15.95 -21.40 19.67
C ALA A 277 -15.10 -22.14 18.60
N THR A 278 -14.34 -21.41 17.76
CA THR A 278 -13.60 -22.01 16.63
C THR A 278 -12.11 -22.08 16.94
N THR A 279 -11.49 -23.25 16.75
CA THR A 279 -10.03 -23.42 16.82
C THR A 279 -9.49 -23.62 15.41
N THR A 280 -8.60 -22.72 14.98
CA THR A 280 -7.93 -22.80 13.67
C THR A 280 -6.48 -23.25 13.87
N ILE A 281 -6.05 -24.27 13.12
CA ILE A 281 -4.64 -24.67 13.07
C ILE A 281 -3.92 -23.68 12.16
N LEU A 282 -2.99 -22.90 12.73
CA LEU A 282 -2.15 -21.94 12.01
C LEU A 282 -0.94 -22.63 11.35
N LYS A 283 -0.38 -23.63 12.02
CA LYS A 283 0.69 -24.48 11.51
C LYS A 283 0.46 -25.91 12.01
N PRO A 284 0.46 -26.95 11.14
CA PRO A 284 0.44 -28.33 11.59
C PRO A 284 1.79 -28.73 12.23
N ALA A 285 1.83 -29.81 12.99
CA ALA A 285 3.09 -30.43 13.39
C ALA A 285 3.84 -30.93 12.15
N TYR A 286 5.14 -30.69 12.08
CA TYR A 286 5.98 -31.16 10.98
C TYR A 286 7.05 -32.13 11.49
N GLU A 287 7.32 -33.18 10.72
CA GLU A 287 8.40 -34.14 10.96
C GLU A 287 9.54 -33.89 9.95
N PRO A 288 10.65 -33.23 10.35
CA PRO A 288 11.71 -32.83 9.43
C PRO A 288 12.46 -33.99 8.78
N THR A 289 12.38 -34.09 7.46
CA THR A 289 13.12 -35.09 6.68
C THR A 289 14.53 -34.64 6.30
N LEU A 290 14.76 -33.33 6.20
CA LEU A 290 16.02 -32.73 5.74
C LEU A 290 16.45 -31.59 6.69
N PHE A 291 17.75 -31.48 6.97
CA PHE A 291 18.31 -30.37 7.73
C PHE A 291 19.61 -29.83 7.12
N PHE A 292 19.65 -28.51 6.92
CA PHE A 292 20.79 -27.77 6.37
C PHE A 292 21.25 -26.70 7.38
N PRO A 293 22.19 -27.03 8.29
CA PRO A 293 22.72 -26.11 9.30
C PRO A 293 23.75 -25.13 8.73
N PHE A 294 23.32 -24.15 7.92
CA PHE A 294 24.22 -23.28 7.15
C PHE A 294 24.42 -21.89 7.78
N ALA A 295 23.87 -21.66 8.98
CA ALA A 295 24.11 -20.43 9.73
C ALA A 295 25.59 -20.27 10.10
N ALA A 296 26.18 -19.16 9.67
CA ALA A 296 27.54 -18.77 10.00
C ALA A 296 27.63 -17.23 10.06
N PRO A 297 28.39 -16.67 11.02
CA PRO A 297 28.70 -15.24 11.04
C PRO A 297 29.86 -14.95 10.06
N PRO A 298 30.15 -13.67 9.74
CA PRO A 298 31.42 -13.31 9.14
C PRO A 298 32.59 -13.80 10.01
N VAL A 299 33.54 -14.53 9.42
CA VAL A 299 34.66 -15.13 10.14
C VAL A 299 35.91 -14.29 9.97
N HIS A 300 36.54 -13.95 11.10
CA HIS A 300 37.79 -13.21 11.17
C HIS A 300 38.45 -13.48 12.52
N GLY A 301 39.74 -13.15 12.63
CA GLY A 301 40.51 -13.22 13.86
C GLY A 301 41.68 -14.20 13.76
N THR A 302 42.70 -13.96 14.57
CA THR A 302 43.86 -14.82 14.71
C THR A 302 43.74 -15.65 15.98
N MET A 303 44.63 -16.63 16.17
CA MET A 303 44.71 -17.38 17.43
C MET A 303 44.92 -16.47 18.66
N ALA A 304 45.51 -15.28 18.49
CA ALA A 304 45.66 -14.31 19.58
C ALA A 304 44.32 -13.70 20.04
N ASP A 305 43.29 -13.78 19.20
CA ASP A 305 41.94 -13.29 19.46
C ASP A 305 41.04 -14.39 20.08
N SER A 306 41.64 -15.49 20.56
CA SER A 306 40.93 -16.58 21.23
C SER A 306 40.30 -16.06 22.54
N GLY A 307 38.97 -16.06 22.61
CA GLY A 307 38.18 -15.48 23.69
C GLY A 307 36.75 -15.30 23.20
N GLU A 308 36.14 -14.15 23.50
CA GLU A 308 34.80 -13.76 23.08
C GLU A 308 34.47 -14.11 21.60
N LEU A 309 35.33 -13.68 20.68
CA LEU A 309 35.09 -13.82 19.23
C LEU A 309 35.01 -15.30 18.82
N PHE A 310 35.93 -16.12 19.31
CA PHE A 310 35.98 -17.55 19.03
C PHE A 310 34.81 -18.29 19.68
N GLU A 311 34.45 -17.92 20.91
CA GLU A 311 33.31 -18.52 21.61
C GLU A 311 32.00 -18.23 20.88
N SER A 312 31.77 -16.98 20.47
CA SER A 312 30.59 -16.58 19.70
C SER A 312 30.46 -17.34 18.37
N GLN A 313 31.57 -17.43 17.62
CA GLN A 313 31.63 -18.18 16.36
C GLN A 313 31.37 -19.68 16.57
N ALA A 314 31.99 -20.31 17.58
CA ALA A 314 31.77 -21.72 17.90
C ALA A 314 30.36 -22.00 18.41
N ARG A 315 29.78 -21.08 19.18
CA ARG A 315 28.41 -21.18 19.68
C ARG A 315 27.38 -21.30 18.57
N LEU A 316 27.48 -20.44 17.56
CA LEU A 316 26.59 -20.46 16.39
C LEU A 316 26.85 -21.66 15.48
N MET A 317 28.11 -21.87 15.10
CA MET A 317 28.47 -22.82 14.04
C MET A 317 28.65 -24.26 14.52
N LEU A 318 28.93 -24.51 15.81
CA LEU A 318 29.16 -25.85 16.35
C LEU A 318 28.07 -26.27 17.34
N TRP A 319 28.03 -25.65 18.51
CA TRP A 319 27.18 -26.12 19.61
C TRP A 319 25.69 -25.93 19.31
N GLY A 320 25.32 -24.81 18.66
CA GLY A 320 23.96 -24.60 18.17
C GLY A 320 23.53 -25.67 17.15
N VAL A 321 24.45 -26.12 16.30
CA VAL A 321 24.20 -27.18 15.30
C VAL A 321 24.02 -28.54 15.98
N GLU A 322 24.91 -28.92 16.90
CA GLU A 322 24.75 -30.18 17.67
C GLU A 322 23.41 -30.21 18.41
N ARG A 323 23.05 -29.09 19.05
CA ARG A 323 21.78 -28.94 19.76
C ARG A 323 20.58 -29.06 18.83
N ALA A 324 20.63 -28.41 17.66
CA ALA A 324 19.56 -28.50 16.66
C ALA A 324 19.40 -29.92 16.10
N ILE A 325 20.51 -30.61 15.78
CA ILE A 325 20.47 -32.01 15.31
C ILE A 325 19.81 -32.90 16.36
N ALA A 326 20.26 -32.81 17.62
CA ALA A 326 19.72 -33.63 18.71
C ALA A 326 18.26 -33.30 19.03
N GLY A 327 17.83 -32.04 18.86
CA GLY A 327 16.45 -31.60 19.06
C GLY A 327 15.52 -32.09 17.95
N LEU A 328 15.85 -31.80 16.69
CA LEU A 328 15.04 -32.19 15.53
C LEU A 328 14.95 -33.72 15.37
N ALA A 329 16.01 -34.46 15.69
CA ALA A 329 16.02 -35.92 15.62
C ALA A 329 15.02 -36.62 16.55
N LYS A 330 14.51 -35.91 17.57
CA LYS A 330 13.48 -36.42 18.50
C LYS A 330 12.07 -36.24 17.98
N ILE A 331 11.85 -35.37 17.00
CA ILE A 331 10.52 -35.12 16.45
C ILE A 331 10.04 -36.38 15.72
N GLY A 332 8.81 -36.80 15.99
CA GLY A 332 8.20 -37.97 15.35
C GLY A 332 8.61 -39.32 15.94
N THR A 333 9.46 -39.40 16.98
CA THR A 333 9.95 -40.69 17.49
C THR A 333 8.88 -41.61 18.04
N ASP A 334 7.78 -41.02 18.52
CA ASP A 334 6.68 -41.73 19.17
C ASP A 334 5.53 -42.04 18.18
N THR A 335 5.54 -41.41 17.00
CA THR A 335 4.49 -41.48 15.98
C THR A 335 4.92 -42.21 14.71
N ASP A 336 6.18 -42.04 14.27
CA ASP A 336 6.77 -42.72 13.12
C ASP A 336 8.11 -43.38 13.50
N VAL A 337 8.05 -44.70 13.72
CA VAL A 337 9.22 -45.50 14.11
C VAL A 337 10.24 -45.64 12.98
N GLN A 338 9.89 -45.38 11.72
CA GLN A 338 10.83 -45.43 10.59
C GLN A 338 11.41 -44.06 10.23
N HIS A 339 10.91 -42.97 10.83
CA HIS A 339 11.36 -41.62 10.55
C HIS A 339 12.87 -41.45 10.82
N LYS A 340 13.56 -40.83 9.84
CA LYS A 340 14.96 -40.42 9.94
C LYS A 340 15.16 -39.07 9.27
N MET A 341 15.78 -38.13 9.98
CA MET A 341 16.20 -36.85 9.43
C MET A 341 17.55 -37.00 8.72
N HIS A 342 17.67 -36.49 7.49
CA HIS A 342 18.92 -36.45 6.76
C HIS A 342 19.59 -35.07 6.89
N VAL A 343 20.80 -35.04 7.43
CA VAL A 343 21.56 -33.80 7.72
C VAL A 343 22.65 -33.62 6.68
N VAL A 344 22.62 -32.50 5.96
CA VAL A 344 23.70 -32.05 5.09
C VAL A 344 24.63 -31.14 5.89
N LEU A 345 25.63 -31.73 6.53
CA LEU A 345 26.53 -31.03 7.44
C LEU A 345 27.66 -30.34 6.64
N PRO A 346 27.76 -28.99 6.63
CA PRO A 346 28.70 -28.30 5.74
C PRO A 346 30.13 -28.35 6.29
N GLY A 347 30.92 -29.29 5.80
CA GLY A 347 32.36 -29.40 6.05
C GLY A 347 33.19 -28.40 5.24
N SER A 348 34.48 -28.30 5.58
CA SER A 348 35.43 -27.42 4.90
C SER A 348 36.78 -28.13 4.68
N PRO A 349 37.50 -27.86 3.57
CA PRO A 349 38.90 -28.23 3.42
C PRO A 349 39.83 -27.41 4.33
N ASN A 350 39.37 -26.25 4.82
CA ASN A 350 40.18 -25.38 5.65
C ASN A 350 40.29 -25.93 7.08
N ARG A 351 41.51 -26.25 7.48
CA ARG A 351 41.88 -26.75 8.81
C ARG A 351 42.88 -25.81 9.48
N GLY A 352 42.62 -24.50 9.38
CA GLY A 352 43.54 -23.44 9.78
C GLY A 352 44.64 -23.15 8.75
N VAL A 353 44.41 -23.49 7.48
CA VAL A 353 45.39 -23.36 6.39
C VAL A 353 45.48 -21.91 5.91
N PHE A 354 44.37 -21.16 5.95
CA PHE A 354 44.33 -19.77 5.49
C PHE A 354 44.82 -18.77 6.54
N GLY A 355 44.49 -19.00 7.82
CA GLY A 355 44.79 -18.11 8.93
C GLY A 355 43.99 -16.80 8.89
N GLY A 356 43.72 -16.22 10.07
CA GLY A 356 42.93 -14.98 10.18
C GLY A 356 41.42 -15.17 10.09
N ASP A 357 40.94 -16.42 10.15
CA ASP A 357 39.56 -16.89 9.99
C ASP A 357 38.87 -17.25 11.32
N GLY A 358 39.43 -16.80 12.45
CA GLY A 358 38.86 -17.03 13.78
C GLY A 358 38.78 -18.51 14.14
N ALA A 359 37.68 -18.93 14.76
CA ALA A 359 37.41 -20.31 15.17
C ALA A 359 36.94 -21.23 14.03
N TYR A 360 36.88 -20.73 12.78
CA TYR A 360 36.25 -21.45 11.68
C TYR A 360 36.92 -22.81 11.40
N GLY A 361 38.25 -22.84 11.35
CA GLY A 361 39.00 -24.08 11.09
C GLY A 361 38.79 -25.14 12.17
N GLU A 362 38.76 -24.75 13.44
CA GLU A 362 38.49 -25.62 14.59
C GLU A 362 37.06 -26.16 14.55
N VAL A 363 36.07 -25.28 14.30
CA VAL A 363 34.66 -25.68 14.23
C VAL A 363 34.40 -26.65 13.07
N LYS A 364 34.90 -26.34 11.88
CA LYS A 364 34.72 -27.23 10.72
C LYS A 364 35.46 -28.55 10.88
N SER A 365 36.53 -28.57 11.68
CA SER A 365 37.19 -29.81 12.06
C SER A 365 36.37 -30.67 13.01
N ALA A 366 35.68 -30.05 13.97
CA ALA A 366 34.84 -30.74 14.92
C ALA A 366 33.64 -31.46 14.26
N PHE A 367 33.20 -31.01 13.08
CA PHE A 367 32.13 -31.70 12.33
C PHE A 367 32.49 -33.12 11.91
N ASP A 368 33.76 -33.42 11.64
CA ASP A 368 34.18 -34.81 11.39
C ASP A 368 33.96 -35.69 12.63
N ALA A 369 34.19 -35.12 13.82
CA ALA A 369 33.93 -35.81 15.07
C ALA A 369 32.43 -36.08 15.28
N ILE A 370 31.55 -35.13 14.93
CA ILE A 370 30.08 -35.32 14.97
C ILE A 370 29.66 -36.51 14.10
N VAL A 371 30.15 -36.58 12.86
CA VAL A 371 29.86 -37.69 11.94
C VAL A 371 30.40 -39.02 12.48
N ASN A 372 31.57 -39.01 13.11
CA ASN A 372 32.13 -40.21 13.75
C ASN A 372 31.33 -40.65 14.99
N ARG A 373 30.87 -39.71 15.82
CA ARG A 373 30.04 -39.96 17.00
C ARG A 373 28.72 -40.65 16.65
N ALA A 374 28.18 -40.40 15.46
CA ALA A 374 26.99 -41.08 14.95
C ALA A 374 27.13 -42.63 14.89
N ARG A 375 28.36 -43.17 14.93
CA ARG A 375 28.59 -44.62 15.00
C ARG A 375 28.51 -45.17 16.42
N SER A 376 28.88 -44.36 17.42
CA SER A 376 28.97 -44.75 18.83
C SER A 376 27.76 -44.34 19.67
N GLU A 377 26.99 -43.33 19.26
CA GLU A 377 25.92 -42.72 20.07
C GLU A 377 24.51 -42.97 19.52
N ARG A 378 23.98 -44.18 19.78
CA ARG A 378 22.68 -44.66 19.24
C ARG A 378 21.46 -43.83 19.64
N VAL A 379 21.52 -43.15 20.78
CA VAL A 379 20.39 -42.40 21.37
C VAL A 379 19.81 -41.35 20.41
N TRP A 380 20.64 -40.72 19.59
CA TRP A 380 20.21 -39.75 18.58
C TRP A 380 20.55 -40.21 17.16
N SER A 381 21.63 -40.98 16.98
CA SER A 381 22.14 -41.32 15.64
C SER A 381 21.27 -42.32 14.87
N ASP A 382 20.45 -43.14 15.55
CA ASP A 382 19.57 -44.09 14.85
C ASP A 382 18.45 -43.37 14.07
N ARG A 383 18.18 -42.10 14.41
CA ARG A 383 17.20 -41.20 13.81
C ARG A 383 17.79 -40.21 12.81
N VAL A 384 19.10 -40.26 12.58
CA VAL A 384 19.81 -39.30 11.72
C VAL A 384 20.67 -40.01 10.69
N THR A 385 20.73 -39.47 9.48
CA THR A 385 21.73 -39.86 8.47
C THR A 385 22.50 -38.62 8.03
N PHE A 386 23.74 -38.81 7.59
CA PHE A 386 24.63 -37.68 7.26
C PHE A 386 25.10 -37.71 5.82
N ALA A 387 25.06 -36.54 5.19
CA ALA A 387 25.96 -36.17 4.11
C ALA A 387 26.89 -35.07 4.63
N HIS A 388 28.20 -35.24 4.48
CA HIS A 388 29.23 -34.34 4.97
C HIS A 388 30.10 -33.84 3.81
N PRO A 389 29.58 -32.90 2.99
CA PRO A 389 30.34 -32.31 1.89
C PRO A 389 31.43 -31.36 2.40
N LYS A 390 32.64 -31.49 1.88
CA LYS A 390 33.73 -30.51 2.06
C LYS A 390 33.59 -29.42 1.01
N ILE A 391 33.02 -28.27 1.40
CA ILE A 391 32.69 -27.20 0.46
C ILE A 391 33.92 -26.31 0.23
N GLY A 392 34.30 -26.15 -1.05
CA GLY A 392 35.41 -25.30 -1.49
C GLY A 392 35.05 -23.82 -1.63
N TRP A 393 35.70 -23.15 -2.56
CA TRP A 393 35.53 -21.71 -2.77
C TRP A 393 34.19 -21.38 -3.43
N VAL A 394 33.34 -20.60 -2.75
CA VAL A 394 32.04 -20.15 -3.28
C VAL A 394 31.98 -18.63 -3.38
N ARG A 395 31.88 -18.13 -4.62
CA ARG A 395 31.90 -16.70 -5.00
C ARG A 395 30.71 -15.94 -4.43
N GLY A 396 30.90 -14.66 -4.09
CA GLY A 396 29.82 -13.72 -3.76
C GLY A 396 29.11 -13.96 -2.43
N THR A 397 29.54 -14.93 -1.63
CA THR A 397 28.96 -15.19 -0.30
C THR A 397 29.49 -14.20 0.72
N GLY A 398 28.73 -13.91 1.79
CA GLY A 398 29.20 -13.02 2.87
C GLY A 398 30.49 -13.50 3.58
N LEU A 399 30.85 -14.77 3.45
CA LEU A 399 32.10 -15.34 3.97
C LEU A 399 33.30 -15.14 3.04
N MET A 400 33.09 -15.23 1.72
CA MET A 400 34.17 -15.24 0.72
C MET A 400 34.20 -14.01 -0.18
N GLY A 401 33.20 -13.12 -0.10
CA GLY A 401 33.05 -11.97 -0.99
C GLY A 401 34.24 -11.00 -0.94
N GLY A 402 34.88 -10.85 0.23
CA GLY A 402 36.12 -10.09 0.36
C GLY A 402 37.30 -10.66 -0.43
N ASN A 403 37.21 -11.90 -0.88
CA ASN A 403 38.20 -12.58 -1.69
C ASN A 403 37.75 -12.77 -3.16
N ASP A 404 36.58 -12.27 -3.56
CA ASP A 404 36.12 -12.34 -4.95
C ASP A 404 37.12 -11.77 -5.97
N PRO A 405 37.90 -10.71 -5.69
CA PRO A 405 38.94 -10.24 -6.60
C PRO A 405 40.05 -11.27 -6.90
N LEU A 406 40.19 -12.32 -6.08
CA LEU A 406 41.19 -13.37 -6.26
C LEU A 406 40.71 -14.49 -7.19
N VAL A 407 39.42 -14.55 -7.55
CA VAL A 407 38.79 -15.66 -8.29
C VAL A 407 39.54 -15.99 -9.58
N ASP A 408 39.81 -14.99 -10.42
CA ASP A 408 40.53 -15.18 -11.68
C ASP A 408 41.92 -15.81 -11.45
N VAL A 409 42.61 -15.41 -10.39
CA VAL A 409 43.96 -15.88 -10.06
C VAL A 409 43.92 -17.30 -9.50
N VAL A 410 43.02 -17.61 -8.57
CA VAL A 410 42.91 -18.98 -8.04
C VAL A 410 42.47 -19.99 -9.09
N GLU A 411 41.61 -19.61 -10.04
CA GLU A 411 41.23 -20.48 -11.15
C GLU A 411 42.38 -20.74 -12.13
N LYS A 412 43.26 -19.76 -12.37
CA LYS A 412 44.51 -19.96 -13.14
C LYS A 412 45.46 -20.96 -12.46
N HIS A 413 45.49 -20.96 -11.13
CA HIS A 413 46.27 -21.93 -10.33
C HIS A 413 45.55 -23.28 -10.15
N GLY A 414 44.50 -23.55 -10.94
CA GLY A 414 43.87 -24.87 -11.02
C GLY A 414 42.82 -25.16 -9.94
N ILE A 415 42.44 -24.17 -9.12
CA ILE A 415 41.38 -24.29 -8.11
C ILE A 415 40.05 -23.91 -8.76
N ARG A 416 39.12 -24.86 -8.83
CA ARG A 416 37.76 -24.57 -9.34
C ARG A 416 36.94 -23.82 -8.29
N THR A 417 36.39 -22.68 -8.65
CA THR A 417 35.41 -21.98 -7.81
C THR A 417 33.98 -22.34 -8.20
N TYR A 418 33.03 -22.11 -7.29
CA TYR A 418 31.60 -22.32 -7.52
C TYR A 418 30.83 -21.02 -7.32
N SER A 419 29.74 -20.85 -8.06
CA SER A 419 28.66 -19.96 -7.68
C SER A 419 27.79 -20.59 -6.59
N THR A 420 26.96 -19.78 -5.92
CA THR A 420 26.00 -20.26 -4.92
C THR A 420 24.97 -21.24 -5.50
N ALA A 421 24.53 -21.04 -6.75
CA ALA A 421 23.63 -21.95 -7.44
C ALA A 421 24.29 -23.29 -7.78
N GLU A 422 25.52 -23.29 -8.31
CA GLU A 422 26.26 -24.52 -8.64
C GLU A 422 26.52 -25.39 -7.42
N ILE A 423 26.93 -24.80 -6.30
CA ILE A 423 27.17 -25.57 -5.08
C ILE A 423 25.85 -26.06 -4.47
N ALA A 424 24.79 -25.26 -4.48
CA ALA A 424 23.47 -25.68 -3.99
C ALA A 424 22.93 -26.90 -4.76
N ALA A 425 23.05 -26.93 -6.09
CA ALA A 425 22.67 -28.09 -6.89
C ALA A 425 23.39 -29.37 -6.44
N LYS A 426 24.72 -29.29 -6.23
CA LYS A 426 25.52 -30.41 -5.72
C LYS A 426 25.10 -30.87 -4.34
N LEU A 427 24.72 -29.95 -3.46
CA LEU A 427 24.24 -30.26 -2.12
C LEU A 427 22.88 -30.96 -2.16
N LEU A 428 21.98 -30.54 -3.05
CA LEU A 428 20.68 -31.17 -3.24
C LEU A 428 20.79 -32.60 -3.82
N ASP A 429 21.83 -32.90 -4.61
CA ASP A 429 22.15 -34.26 -5.07
C ASP A 429 22.48 -35.23 -3.94
N LEU A 430 22.92 -34.72 -2.80
CA LEU A 430 23.15 -35.50 -1.59
C LEU A 430 21.85 -35.85 -0.85
N CYS A 431 20.73 -35.22 -1.19
CA CYS A 431 19.44 -35.42 -0.54
C CYS A 431 18.48 -36.33 -1.30
N THR A 432 18.86 -36.85 -2.47
CA THR A 432 18.00 -37.75 -3.26
C THR A 432 17.64 -39.02 -2.47
N ALA A 433 16.55 -39.70 -2.85
CA ALA A 433 16.18 -40.98 -2.24
C ALA A 433 17.34 -42.02 -2.28
N ALA A 434 18.10 -42.05 -3.38
CA ALA A 434 19.27 -42.91 -3.52
C ALA A 434 20.41 -42.51 -2.55
N SER A 435 20.71 -41.22 -2.45
CA SER A 435 21.73 -40.71 -1.53
C SER A 435 21.35 -40.96 -0.07
N ARG A 436 20.07 -40.76 0.31
CA ARG A 436 19.57 -41.07 1.66
C ARG A 436 19.66 -42.57 1.97
N ALA A 437 19.33 -43.44 1.02
CA ALA A 437 19.48 -44.88 1.19
C ALA A 437 20.95 -45.32 1.35
N ALA A 438 21.89 -44.64 0.69
CA ALA A 438 23.32 -44.84 0.88
C ALA A 438 23.79 -44.31 2.26
N ALA A 439 23.35 -43.11 2.63
CA ALA A 439 23.66 -42.47 3.92
C ALA A 439 23.18 -43.29 5.13
N ALA A 440 22.08 -44.04 4.96
CA ALA A 440 21.57 -44.96 5.98
C ALA A 440 22.50 -46.15 6.26
N LYS A 441 23.40 -46.49 5.32
CA LYS A 441 24.42 -47.54 5.50
C LYS A 441 25.70 -46.97 6.11
N ALA A 442 26.16 -45.83 5.59
CA ALA A 442 27.31 -45.09 6.09
C ALA A 442 27.19 -43.61 5.69
N PRO A 443 27.68 -42.66 6.53
CA PRO A 443 27.72 -41.25 6.16
C PRO A 443 28.39 -41.00 4.81
N LEU A 444 27.81 -40.11 4.01
CA LEU A 444 28.39 -39.71 2.72
C LEU A 444 29.51 -38.68 2.98
N ASP A 445 30.76 -39.00 2.65
CA ASP A 445 31.88 -38.03 2.63
C ASP A 445 32.11 -37.62 1.18
N VAL A 446 31.89 -36.34 0.87
CA VAL A 446 31.88 -35.83 -0.51
C VAL A 446 32.83 -34.66 -0.64
N ASP A 447 33.77 -34.76 -1.58
CA ASP A 447 34.71 -33.69 -1.89
C ASP A 447 34.12 -32.70 -2.89
N LEU A 448 33.77 -31.49 -2.41
CA LEU A 448 33.31 -30.36 -3.20
C LEU A 448 34.32 -29.19 -3.11
N THR A 449 35.59 -29.49 -2.88
CA THR A 449 36.63 -28.47 -2.61
C THR A 449 37.10 -27.76 -3.88
N GLY A 450 36.92 -28.38 -5.05
CA GLY A 450 37.45 -27.86 -6.31
C GLY A 450 38.98 -27.89 -6.39
N GLY A 451 39.64 -28.74 -5.59
CA GLY A 451 41.10 -28.80 -5.48
C GLY A 451 41.67 -27.94 -4.35
N LEU A 452 40.82 -27.17 -3.65
CA LEU A 452 41.21 -26.34 -2.51
C LEU A 452 41.63 -27.21 -1.31
N GLY A 453 42.87 -27.03 -0.83
CA GLY A 453 43.42 -27.78 0.32
C GLY A 453 44.32 -28.97 -0.05
N ASN A 454 44.51 -29.27 -1.34
CA ASN A 454 45.46 -30.31 -1.80
C ASN A 454 46.92 -29.87 -1.71
N GLU A 455 47.19 -28.57 -1.90
CA GLU A 455 48.52 -27.94 -1.75
C GLU A 455 48.40 -26.68 -0.87
N PRO A 456 49.49 -26.25 -0.18
CA PRO A 456 49.48 -25.02 0.60
C PRO A 456 49.29 -23.79 -0.30
N ILE A 457 48.30 -22.96 0.01
CA ILE A 457 47.98 -21.74 -0.76
C ILE A 457 48.41 -20.51 0.04
N ASP A 458 49.27 -19.68 -0.55
CA ASP A 458 49.63 -18.38 0.01
C ASP A 458 48.69 -17.28 -0.51
N ILE A 459 47.65 -16.98 0.29
CA ILE A 459 46.66 -15.93 -0.05
C ILE A 459 47.31 -14.56 -0.23
N ARG A 460 48.42 -14.24 0.47
CA ARG A 460 49.09 -12.94 0.31
C ARG A 460 49.79 -12.86 -1.04
N ALA A 461 50.42 -13.94 -1.48
CA ALA A 461 51.02 -14.03 -2.81
C ALA A 461 49.95 -13.91 -3.92
N LEU A 462 48.84 -14.62 -3.79
CA LEU A 462 47.71 -14.54 -4.73
C LEU A 462 47.08 -13.14 -4.77
N ARG A 463 47.00 -12.45 -3.62
CA ARG A 463 46.51 -11.07 -3.56
C ARG A 463 47.48 -10.09 -4.24
N ALA A 464 48.78 -10.24 -4.03
CA ALA A 464 49.78 -9.45 -4.74
C ALA A 464 49.74 -9.69 -6.25
N GLU A 465 49.51 -10.94 -6.69
CA GLU A 465 49.33 -11.30 -8.10
C GLU A 465 48.04 -10.68 -8.68
N ALA A 466 46.92 -10.74 -7.95
CA ALA A 466 45.66 -10.11 -8.36
C ALA A 466 45.79 -8.58 -8.47
N GLU A 467 46.50 -7.94 -7.53
CA GLU A 467 46.79 -6.50 -7.55
C GLU A 467 47.71 -6.13 -8.73
N ALA A 468 48.69 -6.97 -9.05
CA ALA A 468 49.55 -6.80 -10.22
C ALA A 468 48.76 -6.96 -11.53
N ASP A 469 47.92 -8.00 -11.66
CA ASP A 469 47.04 -8.23 -12.81
C ASP A 469 46.06 -7.07 -13.01
N ALA A 470 45.49 -6.53 -11.92
CA ALA A 470 44.59 -5.37 -11.97
C ALA A 470 45.33 -4.11 -12.43
N THR A 471 46.52 -3.87 -11.90
CA THR A 471 47.40 -2.74 -12.30
C THR A 471 47.82 -2.87 -13.77
N GLN A 472 48.07 -4.09 -14.25
CA GLN A 472 48.47 -4.38 -15.63
C GLN A 472 47.29 -4.25 -16.60
N LYS A 473 46.07 -4.68 -16.22
CA LYS A 473 44.82 -4.42 -16.96
C LYS A 473 44.50 -2.92 -17.02
N GLN A 474 44.70 -2.17 -15.94
CA GLN A 474 44.56 -0.71 -15.92
C GLN A 474 45.62 -0.01 -16.78
N ALA A 475 46.87 -0.48 -16.78
CA ALA A 475 47.94 0.05 -17.63
C ALA A 475 47.71 -0.28 -19.12
N ALA A 476 47.18 -1.47 -19.44
CA ALA A 476 46.82 -1.86 -20.80
C ALA A 476 45.59 -1.11 -21.33
N ALA A 477 44.63 -0.79 -20.45
CA ALA A 477 43.46 0.02 -20.79
C ALA A 477 43.76 1.54 -20.90
N SER A 478 44.91 2.00 -20.39
CA SER A 478 45.34 3.41 -20.41
C SER A 478 46.49 3.72 -21.39
N ALA A 479 46.99 2.71 -22.13
CA ALA A 479 47.98 2.91 -23.18
C ALA A 479 47.32 3.40 -24.49
N PRO A 480 47.77 4.51 -25.10
CA PRO A 480 47.24 4.96 -26.39
C PRO A 480 47.69 3.98 -27.49
N SER A 481 46.75 3.44 -28.25
CA SER A 481 47.01 2.57 -29.40
C SER A 481 47.69 3.36 -30.54
N ALA A 482 49.02 3.32 -30.56
CA ALA A 482 49.84 3.83 -31.64
C ALA A 482 49.94 2.81 -32.79
N GLU A 483 48.82 2.54 -33.48
CA GLU A 483 48.83 2.00 -34.85
C GLU A 483 47.41 2.08 -35.45
N GLY A 484 47.14 3.21 -36.11
CA GLY A 484 45.85 3.47 -36.75
C GLY A 484 45.62 4.94 -37.13
N ALA A 485 46.68 5.70 -37.44
CA ALA A 485 46.59 7.08 -37.90
C ALA A 485 47.40 7.31 -39.17
N VAL A 486 47.08 6.59 -40.25
CA VAL A 486 47.27 7.04 -41.64
C VAL A 486 46.14 6.46 -42.50
N ASP A 487 44.90 6.91 -42.30
CA ASP A 487 44.03 7.32 -43.40
C ASP A 487 42.75 7.99 -42.87
N ARG A 488 42.20 8.90 -43.68
CA ARG A 488 40.92 9.60 -43.52
C ARG A 488 40.88 10.85 -42.64
N ARG A 489 41.21 11.95 -43.31
CA ARG A 489 40.39 13.18 -43.23
C ARG A 489 38.96 12.84 -43.64
N SER A 490 38.02 12.87 -42.71
CA SER A 490 36.67 13.44 -42.90
C SER A 490 35.83 13.26 -41.63
N THR A 491 35.23 14.37 -41.20
CA THR A 491 33.97 14.48 -40.44
C THR A 491 33.91 13.97 -38.98
N GLY A 492 33.94 14.93 -38.04
CA GLY A 492 32.82 15.16 -37.11
C GLY A 492 32.82 14.53 -35.72
N GLY A 493 32.85 15.39 -34.69
CA GLY A 493 32.03 15.25 -33.46
C GLY A 493 32.65 14.52 -32.26
N ALA A 494 32.87 15.23 -31.16
CA ALA A 494 33.28 14.71 -29.86
C ALA A 494 32.23 15.09 -28.79
N SER A 495 31.78 14.12 -27.98
CA SER A 495 31.43 14.25 -26.55
C SER A 495 30.89 12.92 -26.01
N ALA A 496 31.52 12.37 -24.95
CA ALA A 496 30.92 11.62 -23.81
C ALA A 496 31.94 10.67 -23.13
N ALA A 497 32.49 11.06 -21.98
CA ALA A 497 32.99 10.15 -20.94
C ALA A 497 33.24 10.91 -19.61
N ALA A 498 32.23 10.96 -18.73
CA ALA A 498 32.41 11.10 -17.27
C ALA A 498 31.07 10.94 -16.52
N ALA A 499 30.83 9.77 -15.90
CA ALA A 499 30.04 9.60 -14.66
C ALA A 499 30.05 8.13 -14.21
N ALA A 500 30.80 7.82 -13.15
CA ALA A 500 30.53 6.72 -12.22
C ALA A 500 31.50 6.85 -11.03
N ASN A 501 31.09 7.60 -10.00
CA ASN A 501 31.69 7.51 -8.67
C ASN A 501 30.54 7.43 -7.65
N ASN A 502 30.25 6.21 -7.22
CA ASN A 502 29.42 5.91 -6.07
C ASN A 502 30.23 6.23 -4.80
N SER A 503 29.77 7.18 -3.99
CA SER A 503 30.19 7.30 -2.60
C SER A 503 29.17 6.60 -1.71
N ALA A 504 29.55 5.43 -1.21
CA ALA A 504 28.95 4.81 -0.05
C ALA A 504 29.37 5.61 1.20
N THR A 505 28.40 6.09 1.97
CA THR A 505 28.64 6.76 3.25
C THR A 505 28.28 5.80 4.37
N GLU A 506 29.29 5.08 4.89
CA GLU A 506 29.19 4.42 6.19
C GLU A 506 29.43 5.43 7.31
N GLY A 507 28.42 5.59 8.16
CA GLY A 507 28.51 6.38 9.38
C GLY A 507 29.33 5.67 10.45
N ARG A 508 30.37 6.34 10.95
CA ARG A 508 30.96 6.07 12.27
C ARG A 508 30.31 7.01 13.28
N LEU A 509 29.58 6.44 14.22
CA LEU A 509 29.21 7.10 15.48
C LEU A 509 30.28 6.77 16.53
N SER A 510 30.90 7.79 17.10
CA SER A 510 31.55 7.70 18.42
C SER A 510 31.00 8.79 19.32
N SER A 511 30.57 8.37 20.51
CA SER A 511 30.21 9.10 21.72
C SER A 511 30.92 10.44 21.97
N ALA A 512 30.19 11.43 22.51
CA ALA A 512 30.55 12.14 23.75
C ALA A 512 29.42 13.07 24.24
N VAL A 513 29.44 13.29 25.54
CA VAL A 513 28.45 13.93 26.42
C VAL A 513 28.62 15.45 26.48
N ALA A 514 27.49 16.15 26.67
CA ALA A 514 27.22 17.49 27.21
C ALA A 514 28.37 18.52 27.40
N ALA A 515 28.11 19.77 26.97
CA ALA A 515 28.04 20.94 27.87
C ALA A 515 27.74 22.24 27.10
N SER A 516 26.99 23.10 27.79
CA SER A 516 26.58 24.47 27.48
C SER A 516 27.69 25.45 27.12
N SER A 517 27.36 26.49 26.33
CA SER A 517 27.34 27.91 26.73
C SER A 517 27.81 28.89 25.64
N SER A 518 26.97 29.91 25.43
CA SER A 518 27.27 31.34 25.23
C SER A 518 28.05 31.84 24.01
N ALA A 519 27.45 32.91 23.45
CA ALA A 519 28.08 34.10 22.86
C ALA A 519 28.74 33.93 21.48
N SER A 520 28.77 34.92 20.59
CA SER A 520 28.03 36.17 20.39
C SER A 520 28.61 36.78 19.12
N ALA A 521 27.75 37.40 18.32
CA ALA A 521 27.99 38.61 17.53
C ALA A 521 28.99 38.64 16.36
N SER A 522 28.41 39.08 15.23
CA SER A 522 28.96 40.03 14.25
C SER A 522 29.98 39.43 13.25
N THR A 523 30.04 39.82 11.98
CA THR A 523 29.74 41.10 11.34
C THR A 523 29.59 40.88 9.82
N LEU A 524 28.59 41.53 9.20
CA LEU A 524 28.50 41.92 7.79
C LEU A 524 29.62 42.94 7.40
N PRO A 525 29.73 43.53 6.18
CA PRO A 525 28.97 43.35 4.92
C PRO A 525 29.80 43.42 3.58
N GLN A 526 29.07 43.27 2.47
CA GLN A 526 29.16 44.01 1.18
C GLN A 526 30.34 43.75 0.20
N SER A 527 30.00 43.37 -1.04
CA SER A 527 29.87 44.34 -2.16
C SER A 527 29.17 43.72 -3.38
N ALA A 528 28.48 44.58 -4.13
CA ALA A 528 27.66 44.28 -5.29
C ALA A 528 28.41 44.54 -6.61
N ALA A 529 28.09 43.79 -7.67
CA ALA A 529 28.23 44.24 -9.06
C ALA A 529 27.41 43.37 -10.05
N GLN A 530 26.30 43.95 -10.48
CA GLN A 530 25.61 43.97 -11.78
C GLN A 530 26.16 43.22 -13.03
N THR A 531 25.16 42.80 -13.85
CA THR A 531 25.04 42.76 -15.34
C THR A 531 25.23 41.45 -16.14
N ALA A 532 24.06 40.90 -16.57
CA ALA A 532 23.62 40.56 -17.94
C ALA A 532 24.38 39.51 -18.80
N PRO A 533 23.66 38.80 -19.72
CA PRO A 533 23.91 37.40 -20.03
C PRO A 533 24.83 37.21 -21.24
N SER A 534 25.76 36.25 -21.13
CA SER A 534 26.46 35.68 -22.27
C SER A 534 25.80 34.35 -22.64
N ALA A 535 25.13 34.36 -23.78
CA ALA A 535 24.70 33.17 -24.48
C ALA A 535 25.94 32.43 -25.02
N GLU A 536 26.30 31.32 -24.38
CA GLU A 536 27.17 30.30 -24.96
C GLU A 536 26.48 28.95 -24.78
N GLY A 537 26.26 28.27 -25.90
CA GLY A 537 25.57 26.99 -25.96
C GLY A 537 26.35 25.94 -25.17
N ALA A 538 25.69 25.38 -24.17
CA ALA A 538 26.18 24.23 -23.44
C ALA A 538 25.63 22.95 -24.10
N GLU A 539 26.55 22.11 -24.54
CA GLU A 539 26.30 20.71 -24.89
C GLU A 539 25.63 20.00 -23.70
N ASN A 540 24.47 19.38 -23.92
CA ASN A 540 23.76 18.61 -22.89
C ASN A 540 24.56 17.33 -22.55
N PRO A 541 25.08 17.15 -21.32
CA PRO A 541 25.66 15.88 -20.89
C PRO A 541 24.53 14.93 -20.46
N SER A 542 24.39 13.81 -21.18
CA SER A 542 23.49 12.72 -20.79
C SER A 542 23.93 12.10 -19.47
N GLY A 543 23.25 12.46 -18.37
CA GLY A 543 23.50 11.94 -17.02
C GLY A 543 23.27 12.95 -15.88
N ALA A 544 23.02 14.23 -16.16
CA ALA A 544 22.66 15.21 -15.13
C ALA A 544 21.20 15.01 -14.68
N THR A 545 20.97 14.55 -13.45
CA THR A 545 19.65 14.56 -12.83
C THR A 545 19.30 15.98 -12.39
N LEU A 546 18.22 16.54 -12.92
CA LEU A 546 17.68 17.83 -12.48
C LEU A 546 16.83 17.61 -11.23
N LYS A 547 16.91 18.54 -10.27
CA LYS A 547 15.98 18.54 -9.12
C LYS A 547 14.55 18.70 -9.62
N ALA A 548 13.63 17.95 -9.01
CA ALA A 548 12.23 17.99 -9.39
C ALA A 548 11.62 19.34 -8.99
N LEU A 549 11.10 20.08 -9.96
CA LEU A 549 10.25 21.24 -9.69
C LEU A 549 8.83 20.74 -9.39
N PRO A 550 8.05 21.45 -8.55
CA PRO A 550 6.66 21.13 -8.24
C PRO A 550 5.75 21.52 -9.41
N THR A 551 6.08 21.02 -10.61
CA THR A 551 5.32 21.28 -11.82
C THR A 551 3.97 20.55 -11.70
N PRO A 552 2.86 21.27 -11.81
CA PRO A 552 1.54 20.68 -11.66
C PRO A 552 1.22 19.68 -12.77
N ASN A 553 0.63 18.55 -12.40
CA ASN A 553 0.07 17.61 -13.38
C ASN A 553 -1.32 18.12 -13.79
N VAL A 554 -1.44 18.65 -15.01
CA VAL A 554 -2.72 19.14 -15.53
C VAL A 554 -3.55 17.96 -16.03
N PRO A 555 -4.68 17.63 -15.39
CA PRO A 555 -5.51 16.52 -15.83
C PRO A 555 -6.17 16.81 -17.18
N ALA A 556 -6.36 15.76 -17.98
CA ALA A 556 -7.13 15.78 -19.22
C ALA A 556 -8.16 14.64 -19.23
N GLN A 557 -9.13 14.73 -20.14
CA GLN A 557 -10.01 13.61 -20.48
C GLN A 557 -9.17 12.38 -20.89
N PRO A 558 -9.62 11.17 -20.55
CA PRO A 558 -8.92 9.96 -20.97
C PRO A 558 -8.85 9.88 -22.49
N ALA A 559 -7.77 9.32 -23.03
CA ALA A 559 -7.69 9.04 -24.46
C ALA A 559 -8.68 7.91 -24.82
N VAL A 560 -9.52 8.16 -25.81
CA VAL A 560 -10.58 7.23 -26.25
C VAL A 560 -10.43 6.96 -27.75
N ASP A 561 -10.35 5.68 -28.12
CA ASP A 561 -10.55 5.22 -29.49
C ASP A 561 -12.03 4.86 -29.70
N LEU A 562 -12.75 5.67 -30.48
CA LEU A 562 -14.17 5.47 -30.75
C LEU A 562 -14.48 4.11 -31.41
N ALA A 563 -13.50 3.48 -32.08
CA ALA A 563 -13.69 2.16 -32.66
C ALA A 563 -13.97 1.09 -31.59
N ASP A 564 -13.39 1.23 -30.40
CA ASP A 564 -13.64 0.33 -29.28
C ASP A 564 -15.06 0.50 -28.70
N TRP A 565 -15.75 1.59 -29.04
CA TRP A 565 -17.08 1.97 -28.54
C TRP A 565 -18.16 1.95 -29.63
N ALA A 566 -17.91 1.29 -30.77
CA ALA A 566 -18.82 1.25 -31.92
C ALA A 566 -20.22 0.65 -31.63
N HIS A 567 -20.40 -0.01 -30.49
CA HIS A 567 -21.65 -0.67 -30.09
C HIS A 567 -22.49 0.13 -29.08
N VAL A 568 -22.09 1.35 -28.73
CA VAL A 568 -22.89 2.22 -27.86
C VAL A 568 -24.21 2.58 -28.54
N THR A 569 -25.33 2.33 -27.85
CA THR A 569 -26.68 2.67 -28.32
C THR A 569 -27.37 3.72 -27.47
N ALA A 570 -26.84 4.00 -26.27
CA ALA A 570 -27.34 5.07 -25.41
C ALA A 570 -27.14 6.44 -26.06
N ARG A 571 -28.03 7.37 -25.73
CA ARG A 571 -27.91 8.79 -26.10
C ARG A 571 -27.46 9.60 -24.88
N PRO A 572 -26.86 10.79 -25.06
CA PRO A 572 -26.41 11.62 -23.93
C PRO A 572 -27.49 11.91 -22.88
N GLU A 573 -28.75 12.14 -23.28
CA GLU A 573 -29.85 12.37 -22.33
C GLU A 573 -30.28 11.11 -21.55
N ASP A 574 -29.94 9.92 -22.05
CA ASP A 574 -30.17 8.67 -21.36
C ASP A 574 -29.03 8.33 -20.39
N GLU A 575 -27.93 9.08 -20.38
CA GLU A 575 -26.77 8.81 -19.53
C GLU A 575 -26.75 9.64 -18.25
N VAL A 576 -26.23 9.04 -17.19
CA VAL A 576 -25.88 9.74 -15.94
C VAL A 576 -24.37 9.70 -15.81
N VAL A 577 -23.76 10.87 -15.84
CA VAL A 577 -22.30 11.01 -15.86
C VAL A 577 -21.79 11.55 -14.53
N ILE A 578 -20.62 11.06 -14.11
CA ILE A 578 -19.83 11.62 -13.03
C ILE A 578 -18.98 12.74 -13.64
N VAL A 579 -19.24 13.98 -13.24
CA VAL A 579 -18.50 15.16 -13.72
C VAL A 579 -17.11 15.19 -13.09
N SER A 580 -17.09 15.12 -11.76
CA SER A 580 -15.87 15.13 -10.95
C SER A 580 -16.13 14.60 -9.56
N ILE A 581 -15.02 14.33 -8.85
CA ILE A 581 -15.02 13.81 -7.50
C ILE A 581 -14.00 14.61 -6.71
N GLY A 582 -14.43 15.16 -5.58
CA GLY A 582 -13.54 15.75 -4.58
C GLY A 582 -13.46 14.81 -3.40
N GLU A 583 -12.24 14.57 -2.92
CA GLU A 583 -11.94 13.53 -1.92
C GLU A 583 -11.06 14.11 -0.83
N LEU A 584 -11.29 13.71 0.41
CA LEU A 584 -10.39 13.95 1.52
C LEU A 584 -10.21 12.65 2.31
N GLY A 585 -8.96 12.21 2.44
CA GLY A 585 -8.59 10.98 3.13
C GLY A 585 -7.24 11.11 3.83
N PRO A 586 -6.69 9.99 4.34
CA PRO A 586 -5.41 10.01 5.05
C PRO A 586 -4.20 10.50 4.25
N TRP A 587 -4.32 10.52 2.93
CA TRP A 587 -3.31 11.03 2.01
C TRP A 587 -3.67 12.39 1.41
N GLY A 588 -4.57 13.15 2.04
CA GLY A 588 -4.99 14.47 1.56
C GLY A 588 -6.07 14.35 0.48
N SER A 589 -5.90 15.07 -0.63
CA SER A 589 -6.87 15.09 -1.73
C SER A 589 -6.85 13.80 -2.55
N GLY A 590 -7.83 13.65 -3.44
CA GLY A 590 -7.84 12.54 -4.40
C GLY A 590 -6.62 12.50 -5.33
N ARG A 591 -5.95 13.64 -5.57
CA ARG A 591 -4.73 13.74 -6.39
C ARG A 591 -3.54 13.12 -5.66
N THR A 592 -3.28 13.56 -4.43
CA THR A 592 -2.16 13.09 -3.62
C THR A 592 -2.36 11.64 -3.16
N ARG A 593 -3.61 11.21 -2.90
CA ARG A 593 -3.94 9.80 -2.63
C ARG A 593 -3.63 8.90 -3.82
N ALA A 594 -3.95 9.31 -5.05
CA ALA A 594 -3.68 8.50 -6.24
C ALA A 594 -2.17 8.28 -6.46
N GLU A 595 -1.35 9.31 -6.24
CA GLU A 595 0.11 9.15 -6.29
C GLU A 595 0.61 8.22 -5.20
N ALA A 596 0.12 8.36 -3.96
CA ALA A 596 0.48 7.45 -2.88
C ALA A 596 0.04 5.99 -3.16
N GLU A 597 -1.13 5.79 -3.79
CA GLU A 597 -1.66 4.48 -4.15
C GLU A 597 -0.80 3.76 -5.20
N LEU A 598 -0.24 4.51 -6.14
CA LEU A 598 0.66 3.98 -7.17
C LEU A 598 2.13 3.92 -6.70
N GLY A 599 2.52 4.78 -5.76
CA GLY A 599 3.90 4.94 -5.30
C GLY A 599 4.29 4.16 -4.04
N ILE A 600 3.32 3.66 -3.26
CA ILE A 600 3.62 2.89 -2.04
C ILE A 600 4.23 1.53 -2.36
N ARG A 601 5.34 1.22 -1.68
CA ARG A 601 6.07 -0.04 -1.82
C ARG A 601 5.92 -0.90 -0.58
N SER A 602 6.13 -2.22 -0.72
CA SER A 602 5.94 -3.18 0.39
C SER A 602 6.91 -3.03 1.57
N ASP A 603 7.93 -2.17 1.45
CA ASP A 603 8.84 -1.82 2.54
C ASP A 603 8.41 -0.56 3.32
N GLY A 604 7.33 0.10 2.91
CA GLY A 604 6.81 1.31 3.54
C GLY A 604 7.26 2.62 2.90
N THR A 605 8.18 2.58 1.95
CA THR A 605 8.53 3.76 1.14
C THR A 605 7.38 4.13 0.21
N VAL A 606 7.24 5.43 -0.07
CA VAL A 606 6.17 5.96 -0.91
C VAL A 606 6.81 6.96 -1.85
N ASP A 607 6.67 6.75 -3.16
CA ASP A 607 7.13 7.71 -4.16
C ASP A 607 6.01 8.75 -4.41
N LEU A 608 6.33 10.04 -4.24
CA LEU A 608 5.43 11.16 -4.52
C LEU A 608 6.11 12.19 -5.44
N SER A 609 5.35 12.85 -6.30
CA SER A 609 5.87 13.95 -7.10
C SER A 609 6.15 15.20 -6.25
N ALA A 610 7.03 16.09 -6.73
CA ALA A 610 7.26 17.38 -6.09
C ALA A 610 5.97 18.23 -5.95
N GLY A 611 5.04 18.10 -6.90
CA GLY A 611 3.73 18.76 -6.84
C GLY A 611 2.85 18.21 -5.72
N ALA A 612 2.79 16.87 -5.55
CA ALA A 612 2.06 16.25 -4.46
C ALA A 612 2.67 16.57 -3.09
N VAL A 613 4.01 16.59 -2.98
CA VAL A 613 4.71 17.01 -1.76
C VAL A 613 4.37 18.46 -1.43
N LEU A 614 4.36 19.36 -2.41
CA LEU A 614 3.96 20.76 -2.22
C LEU A 614 2.49 20.90 -1.77
N GLU A 615 1.55 20.19 -2.42
CA GLU A 615 0.13 20.22 -2.04
C GLU A 615 -0.09 19.72 -0.60
N LEU A 616 0.59 18.64 -0.21
CA LEU A 616 0.55 18.12 1.17
C LEU A 616 1.19 19.10 2.15
N ALA A 617 2.39 19.60 1.87
CA ALA A 617 3.09 20.54 2.74
C ALA A 617 2.31 21.85 2.93
N TRP A 618 1.65 22.34 1.87
CA TRP A 618 0.75 23.48 1.94
C TRP A 618 -0.45 23.17 2.83
N ASN A 619 -1.16 22.06 2.59
CA ASN A 619 -2.33 21.68 3.39
C ASN A 619 -1.98 21.45 4.87
N MET A 620 -0.80 20.91 5.17
CA MET A 620 -0.29 20.67 6.53
C MET A 620 0.23 21.92 7.24
N GLY A 621 0.24 23.09 6.57
CA GLY A 621 0.78 24.33 7.14
C GLY A 621 2.30 24.42 7.19
N LEU A 622 3.02 23.47 6.58
CA LEU A 622 4.50 23.44 6.55
C LEU A 622 5.07 24.48 5.60
N LEU A 623 4.33 24.77 4.52
CA LEU A 623 4.67 25.78 3.54
C LEU A 623 3.50 26.75 3.33
N THR A 624 3.83 28.02 3.16
CA THR A 624 2.88 29.07 2.81
C THR A 624 3.52 30.01 1.80
N TRP A 625 2.77 30.39 0.76
CA TRP A 625 3.23 31.38 -0.20
C TRP A 625 3.23 32.78 0.40
N GLN A 626 4.24 33.59 0.07
CA GLN A 626 4.25 35.02 0.37
C GLN A 626 4.75 35.80 -0.85
N ASP A 627 4.10 36.91 -1.20
CA ASP A 627 4.55 37.81 -2.26
C ASP A 627 5.65 38.78 -1.80
N SER A 628 5.80 38.97 -0.49
CA SER A 628 6.74 39.91 0.14
C SER A 628 7.44 39.25 1.32
N PRO A 629 8.76 39.44 1.53
CA PRO A 629 9.65 40.35 0.80
C PRO A 629 10.09 39.87 -0.59
N LYS A 630 9.95 38.59 -0.91
CA LYS A 630 10.19 38.02 -2.25
C LYS A 630 9.11 36.98 -2.55
N PRO A 631 8.49 36.97 -3.74
CA PRO A 631 7.54 35.93 -4.12
C PRO A 631 8.16 34.53 -4.02
N GLY A 632 7.50 33.64 -3.28
CA GLY A 632 7.91 32.25 -3.16
C GLY A 632 7.26 31.51 -1.98
N TRP A 633 7.65 30.25 -1.80
CA TRP A 633 7.25 29.42 -0.69
C TRP A 633 8.11 29.71 0.55
N TYR A 634 7.47 29.89 1.68
CA TYR A 634 8.12 30.13 2.97
C TYR A 634 7.78 29.01 3.95
N ASP A 635 8.79 28.60 4.72
CA ASP A 635 8.64 27.67 5.83
C ASP A 635 7.97 28.33 7.06
N THR A 636 7.73 27.54 8.10
CA THR A 636 7.10 28.01 9.36
C THR A 636 7.95 29.02 10.12
N ASP A 637 9.26 29.07 9.87
CA ASP A 637 10.20 30.02 10.48
C ASP A 637 10.32 31.32 9.66
N GLY A 638 9.64 31.41 8.51
CA GLY A 638 9.66 32.57 7.63
C GLY A 638 10.88 32.62 6.70
N ASN A 639 11.56 31.50 6.46
CA ASN A 639 12.64 31.40 5.48
C ASN A 639 12.08 31.02 4.10
N LEU A 640 12.62 31.64 3.05
CA LEU A 640 12.29 31.29 1.67
C LEU A 640 12.85 29.90 1.32
N VAL A 641 12.00 29.03 0.79
CA VAL A 641 12.34 27.71 0.28
C VAL A 641 12.32 27.74 -1.25
N PRO A 642 13.46 27.47 -1.93
CA PRO A 642 13.47 27.30 -3.38
C PRO A 642 12.60 26.11 -3.80
N GLU A 643 11.86 26.25 -4.90
CA GLU A 643 10.92 25.22 -5.36
C GLU A 643 11.60 23.87 -5.65
N GLU A 644 12.82 23.90 -6.20
CA GLU A 644 13.62 22.72 -6.48
C GLU A 644 14.07 21.95 -5.21
N ASP A 645 14.00 22.59 -4.04
CA ASP A 645 14.37 21.97 -2.76
C ASP A 645 13.15 21.39 -2.01
N ILE A 646 11.91 21.68 -2.44
CA ILE A 646 10.70 21.33 -1.69
C ILE A 646 10.56 19.81 -1.54
N HIS A 647 10.76 19.07 -2.62
CA HIS A 647 10.68 17.61 -2.59
C HIS A 647 11.66 17.03 -1.56
N ASP A 648 12.95 17.32 -1.70
CA ASP A 648 13.99 16.73 -0.86
C ASP A 648 13.89 17.15 0.62
N ARG A 649 13.35 18.34 0.90
CA ARG A 649 13.18 18.84 2.28
C ARG A 649 11.95 18.30 2.98
N TYR A 650 10.83 18.13 2.28
CA TYR A 650 9.53 17.86 2.90
C TYR A 650 8.96 16.48 2.61
N HIS A 651 9.48 15.73 1.63
CA HIS A 651 8.97 14.40 1.24
C HIS A 651 8.78 13.47 2.44
N ASP A 652 9.84 13.22 3.21
CA ASP A 652 9.80 12.29 4.34
C ASP A 652 8.86 12.77 5.45
N GLU A 653 8.77 14.09 5.65
CA GLU A 653 7.89 14.70 6.65
C GLU A 653 6.41 14.54 6.26
N VAL A 654 6.04 14.83 5.01
CA VAL A 654 4.65 14.67 4.56
C VAL A 654 4.22 13.20 4.54
N VAL A 655 5.12 12.28 4.17
CA VAL A 655 4.87 10.83 4.20
C VAL A 655 4.71 10.31 5.64
N ALA A 656 5.48 10.84 6.60
CA ALA A 656 5.36 10.46 8.01
C ALA A 656 4.04 10.96 8.64
N ARG A 657 3.55 12.12 8.21
CA ARG A 657 2.31 12.77 8.67
C ARG A 657 1.04 12.33 7.94
N SER A 658 1.14 11.35 7.03
CA SER A 658 0.04 10.89 6.17
C SER A 658 -0.22 9.39 6.28
N GLY A 659 -1.37 8.95 5.77
CA GLY A 659 -1.75 7.55 5.67
C GLY A 659 -2.17 6.91 6.99
N ILE A 660 -2.20 5.57 6.99
CA ILE A 660 -2.42 4.77 8.19
C ILE A 660 -1.18 4.87 9.07
N ARG A 661 -1.35 5.41 10.29
CA ARG A 661 -0.26 5.60 11.24
C ARG A 661 -0.77 5.53 12.68
N PRO A 662 0.12 5.37 13.69
CA PRO A 662 -0.26 5.51 15.08
C PRO A 662 -0.96 6.85 15.35
N PHE A 663 -1.89 6.89 16.30
CA PHE A 663 -2.46 8.18 16.75
C PHE A 663 -1.37 9.00 17.45
N GLU A 664 -1.00 10.15 16.89
CA GLU A 664 0.21 10.91 17.28
C GLU A 664 0.21 11.35 18.76
N ASP A 665 -0.93 11.86 19.22
CA ASP A 665 -1.15 12.27 20.60
C ASP A 665 -1.76 11.15 21.45
N GLY A 666 -2.16 10.04 20.82
CA GLY A 666 -3.17 9.14 21.37
C GLY A 666 -4.58 9.71 21.17
N MET A 667 -5.55 8.84 20.96
CA MET A 667 -6.94 9.25 20.76
C MET A 667 -7.53 9.71 22.11
N GLY A 668 -8.21 10.87 22.14
CA GLY A 668 -8.78 11.43 23.37
C GLY A 668 -7.92 12.46 24.11
N ASN A 669 -6.78 12.91 23.56
CA ASN A 669 -5.95 13.94 24.21
C ASN A 669 -6.62 15.34 24.29
N ASP A 670 -7.63 15.57 23.47
CA ASP A 670 -8.57 16.70 23.55
C ASP A 670 -9.30 16.79 24.90
N TYR A 671 -9.29 15.73 25.71
CA TYR A 671 -9.80 15.71 27.08
C TYR A 671 -8.91 16.44 28.11
N ARG A 672 -7.64 16.74 27.79
CA ARG A 672 -6.64 17.28 28.75
C ARG A 672 -6.01 18.60 28.35
N ALA A 673 -6.70 19.45 27.60
CA ALA A 673 -6.19 20.79 27.29
C ALA A 673 -5.84 21.63 28.56
N SER A 674 -6.26 21.21 29.76
CA SER A 674 -5.89 21.84 31.03
C SER A 674 -4.73 21.19 31.82
N ASP A 675 -4.25 19.98 31.48
CA ASP A 675 -3.52 19.13 32.45
C ASP A 675 -2.19 18.51 31.97
N GLY A 676 -1.75 18.75 30.73
CA GLY A 676 -0.36 18.43 30.30
C GLY A 676 0.07 16.96 30.29
N GLY A 677 -0.84 15.99 30.25
CA GLY A 677 -0.51 14.56 30.23
C GLY A 677 -0.55 13.92 28.82
N ARG A 678 0.59 13.37 28.38
CA ARG A 678 0.90 12.87 27.02
C ARG A 678 0.50 11.40 26.70
N HIS A 679 -0.61 10.90 27.24
CA HIS A 679 -0.97 9.49 27.03
C HIS A 679 -2.47 9.31 26.76
N GLY A 680 -2.81 8.90 25.54
CA GLY A 680 -4.16 8.54 25.08
C GLY A 680 -4.76 7.37 25.86
N ASN A 681 -5.36 7.70 27.00
CA ASN A 681 -6.07 6.77 27.86
C ASN A 681 -7.56 7.08 27.79
N ASP A 682 -8.35 6.03 27.69
CA ASP A 682 -9.80 6.11 27.92
C ASP A 682 -10.07 6.43 29.39
N GLU A 683 -10.98 7.35 29.68
CA GLU A 683 -11.39 7.71 31.04
C GLU A 683 -12.80 7.13 31.29
N GLU A 684 -12.84 5.99 31.98
CA GLU A 684 -14.07 5.37 32.46
C GLU A 684 -14.36 5.85 33.91
N GLU A 685 -15.63 5.97 34.28
CA GLU A 685 -16.00 6.18 35.68
C GLU A 685 -16.16 4.84 36.41
N ALA A 686 -15.46 4.67 37.54
CA ALA A 686 -15.67 3.53 38.44
C ALA A 686 -16.51 3.97 39.65
N GLU A 687 -17.54 3.18 39.97
CA GLU A 687 -18.31 3.37 41.19
C GLU A 687 -17.48 2.93 42.40
N VAL A 688 -17.28 3.85 43.34
CA VAL A 688 -16.56 3.61 44.59
C VAL A 688 -17.42 4.12 45.74
N TYR A 689 -17.45 3.36 46.83
CA TYR A 689 -18.13 3.77 48.06
C TYR A 689 -17.11 4.39 49.01
N LEU A 690 -17.42 5.57 49.54
CA LEU A 690 -16.58 6.24 50.53
C LEU A 690 -16.42 5.37 51.78
N ASP A 691 -15.20 5.25 52.30
CA ASP A 691 -14.91 4.53 53.55
C ASP A 691 -14.88 5.45 54.79
N HIS A 692 -14.88 6.77 54.57
CA HIS A 692 -14.97 7.81 55.59
C HIS A 692 -15.73 9.02 55.06
N ASP A 693 -16.16 9.90 55.97
CA ASP A 693 -16.86 11.13 55.63
C ASP A 693 -15.92 12.11 54.90
N VAL A 694 -16.41 12.70 53.81
CA VAL A 694 -15.69 13.72 53.03
C VAL A 694 -16.53 15.00 53.01
N THR A 695 -15.91 16.11 53.42
CA THR A 695 -16.56 17.43 53.45
C THR A 695 -15.90 18.37 52.45
N PHE A 696 -16.72 19.10 51.68
CA PHE A 696 -16.28 20.15 50.77
C PHE A 696 -17.25 21.33 50.79
N SER A 697 -16.78 22.51 50.39
CA SER A 697 -17.56 23.77 50.44
C SER A 697 -18.16 24.12 49.07
N VAL A 698 -19.38 24.65 49.07
CA VAL A 698 -20.09 25.14 47.88
C VAL A 698 -20.61 26.58 48.13
N PRO A 699 -20.74 27.41 47.08
CA PRO A 699 -20.95 28.85 47.25
C PRO A 699 -22.36 29.24 47.73
N SER A 700 -23.36 28.35 47.66
CA SER A 700 -24.76 28.66 48.00
C SER A 700 -25.49 27.50 48.67
N GLU A 701 -26.57 27.83 49.40
CA GLU A 701 -27.46 26.82 50.00
C GLU A 701 -28.14 25.95 48.94
N ASP A 702 -28.54 26.56 47.82
CA ASP A 702 -29.22 25.87 46.73
C ASP A 702 -28.32 24.79 46.11
N ALA A 703 -27.05 25.11 45.85
CA ALA A 703 -26.08 24.13 45.38
C ALA A 703 -25.87 23.00 46.40
N ALA A 704 -25.82 23.31 47.70
CA ALA A 704 -25.69 22.31 48.76
C ALA A 704 -26.90 21.36 48.80
N ARG A 705 -28.12 21.90 48.59
CA ARG A 705 -29.36 21.11 48.54
C ARG A 705 -29.43 20.19 47.33
N GLU A 706 -28.80 20.52 46.20
CA GLU A 706 -28.71 19.63 45.05
C GLU A 706 -27.93 18.35 45.39
N TYR A 707 -26.83 18.44 46.14
CA TYR A 707 -26.09 17.26 46.61
C TYR A 707 -26.91 16.39 47.58
N VAL A 708 -27.74 17.00 48.44
CA VAL A 708 -28.68 16.25 49.30
C VAL A 708 -29.75 15.57 48.46
N ALA A 709 -30.25 16.21 47.40
CA ALA A 709 -31.24 15.62 46.52
C ALA A 709 -30.70 14.39 45.76
N LEU A 710 -29.39 14.36 45.44
CA LEU A 710 -28.73 13.24 44.79
C LEU A 710 -28.59 12.00 45.69
N ASP A 711 -28.30 12.18 46.99
CA ASP A 711 -28.13 11.08 47.95
C ASP A 711 -28.50 11.54 49.38
N ALA A 712 -29.80 11.71 49.64
CA ALA A 712 -30.31 12.23 50.91
C ALA A 712 -30.00 11.32 52.11
N ALA A 713 -29.74 10.03 51.86
CA ALA A 713 -29.41 9.07 52.90
C ALA A 713 -27.97 9.22 53.42
N HIS A 714 -27.04 9.70 52.59
CA HIS A 714 -25.62 9.81 52.94
C HIS A 714 -25.03 11.21 52.72
N THR A 715 -25.85 12.27 52.68
CA THR A 715 -25.38 13.64 52.51
C THR A 715 -25.99 14.58 53.55
N THR A 716 -25.15 15.34 54.26
CA THR A 716 -25.57 16.43 55.15
C THR A 716 -24.95 17.75 54.72
N ILE A 717 -25.62 18.87 55.08
CA ILE A 717 -25.16 20.22 54.75
C ILE A 717 -25.16 21.11 55.98
N ALA A 718 -24.16 21.98 56.10
CA ALA A 718 -24.04 22.96 57.18
C ALA A 718 -23.50 24.28 56.63
N ARG A 719 -24.06 25.40 57.08
CA ARG A 719 -23.52 26.72 56.72
C ARG A 719 -22.24 26.99 57.50
N ASP A 720 -21.20 27.41 56.80
CA ASP A 720 -19.98 27.93 57.42
C ASP A 720 -20.18 29.41 57.77
N THR A 721 -20.07 29.71 59.06
CA THR A 721 -20.28 31.06 59.60
C THR A 721 -19.11 32.00 59.34
N GLU A 722 -17.91 31.49 59.03
CA GLU A 722 -16.72 32.30 58.78
C GLU A 722 -16.56 32.67 57.31
N SER A 723 -16.71 31.70 56.40
CA SER A 723 -16.62 31.91 54.94
C SER A 723 -17.93 32.38 54.30
N GLY A 724 -19.07 32.07 54.93
CA GLY A 724 -20.40 32.30 54.36
C GLY A 724 -20.84 31.25 53.34
N GLU A 725 -19.97 30.30 53.00
CA GLU A 725 -20.23 29.15 52.13
C GLU A 725 -21.02 28.04 52.85
N TRP A 726 -21.39 27.00 52.12
CA TRP A 726 -22.05 25.81 52.67
C TRP A 726 -21.15 24.58 52.56
N ASN A 727 -20.92 23.91 53.66
CA ASN A 727 -20.20 22.65 53.71
C ASN A 727 -21.17 21.49 53.42
N VAL A 728 -20.85 20.71 52.39
CA VAL A 728 -21.51 19.45 52.04
C VAL A 728 -20.64 18.30 52.57
N THR A 729 -21.21 17.47 53.43
CA THR A 729 -20.56 16.26 53.94
C THR A 729 -21.21 15.03 53.31
N ARG A 730 -20.43 14.30 52.52
CA ARG A 730 -20.78 12.96 52.01
C ARG A 730 -20.29 11.92 53.01
N HIS A 731 -21.19 11.14 53.58
CA HIS A 731 -20.87 10.17 54.62
C HIS A 731 -20.25 8.88 54.06
N ALA A 732 -19.54 8.15 54.91
CA ALA A 732 -19.09 6.80 54.62
C ALA A 732 -20.27 5.93 54.11
N GLY A 733 -20.04 5.17 53.04
CA GLY A 733 -21.05 4.41 52.32
C GLY A 733 -21.74 5.18 51.18
N SER A 734 -21.50 6.48 51.02
CA SER A 734 -21.97 7.21 49.85
C SER A 734 -21.23 6.76 48.58
N MET A 735 -21.97 6.52 47.50
CA MET A 735 -21.39 6.20 46.19
C MET A 735 -20.85 7.48 45.56
N ILE A 736 -19.61 7.41 45.11
CA ILE A 736 -18.96 8.41 44.27
C ILE A 736 -18.46 7.72 42.99
N ARG A 737 -18.22 8.53 41.97
CA ARG A 737 -17.58 8.08 40.73
C ARG A 737 -16.18 8.64 40.66
N VAL A 738 -15.21 7.77 40.41
CA VAL A 738 -13.81 8.17 40.25
C VAL A 738 -13.34 7.85 38.83
N PRO A 739 -12.60 8.75 38.17
CA PRO A 739 -12.01 8.46 36.87
C PRO A 739 -11.01 7.30 36.96
N ARG A 740 -11.08 6.38 35.99
CA ARG A 740 -10.17 5.25 35.80
C ARG A 740 -9.67 5.25 34.37
N ARG A 741 -8.38 4.96 34.19
CA ARG A 741 -7.77 4.83 32.87
C ARG A 741 -7.78 3.39 32.37
N VAL A 742 -8.18 3.21 31.12
CA VAL A 742 -8.08 1.94 30.40
C VAL A 742 -7.18 2.09 29.18
N THR A 743 -6.28 1.12 28.99
CA THR A 743 -5.38 1.10 27.84
C THR A 743 -6.14 0.73 26.58
N MET A 744 -6.11 1.62 25.59
CA MET A 744 -6.70 1.35 24.28
C MET A 744 -5.97 0.20 23.58
N THR A 745 -6.73 -0.73 23.01
CA THR A 745 -6.21 -1.88 22.24
C THR A 745 -5.99 -1.55 20.76
N ARG A 746 -6.52 -0.42 20.30
CA ARG A 746 -6.45 0.07 18.92
C ARG A 746 -5.76 1.44 18.96
N THR A 747 -4.52 1.48 18.50
CA THR A 747 -3.65 2.66 18.57
C THR A 747 -3.23 3.18 17.20
N VAL A 748 -3.78 2.61 16.12
CA VAL A 748 -3.47 2.93 14.72
C VAL A 748 -4.77 3.18 13.95
N GLY A 749 -4.79 4.23 13.12
CA GLY A 749 -5.93 4.59 12.28
C GLY A 749 -5.51 5.37 11.03
N GLY A 750 -6.41 5.45 10.05
CA GLY A 750 -6.27 6.35 8.90
C GLY A 750 -6.67 7.75 9.30
N GLN A 751 -5.70 8.64 9.45
CA GLN A 751 -5.92 10.01 9.91
C GLN A 751 -5.60 10.96 8.77
N PHE A 752 -6.39 12.03 8.61
CA PHE A 752 -6.04 13.10 7.69
C PHE A 752 -4.61 13.59 7.93
N PRO A 753 -3.93 14.12 6.88
CA PRO A 753 -2.62 14.76 7.03
C PRO A 753 -2.53 15.63 8.27
N THR A 754 -1.54 15.37 9.14
CA THR A 754 -1.37 16.14 10.38
C THR A 754 -1.14 17.62 10.05
N GLY A 755 -1.97 18.50 10.60
CA GLY A 755 -1.93 19.94 10.32
C GLY A 755 -2.84 20.39 9.18
N PHE A 756 -3.67 19.50 8.62
CA PHE A 756 -4.68 19.89 7.62
C PHE A 756 -5.59 21.01 8.13
N ASP A 757 -5.62 22.13 7.40
CA ASP A 757 -6.36 23.34 7.80
C ASP A 757 -7.45 23.70 6.75
N PRO A 758 -8.76 23.62 7.08
CA PRO A 758 -9.83 23.99 6.17
C PRO A 758 -9.84 25.50 5.83
N VAL A 759 -9.23 26.36 6.65
CA VAL A 759 -9.16 27.82 6.36
C VAL A 759 -8.31 28.10 5.12
N LYS A 760 -7.30 27.26 4.84
CA LYS A 760 -6.50 27.35 3.61
C LYS A 760 -7.34 27.15 2.34
N TRP A 761 -8.48 26.48 2.45
CA TRP A 761 -9.44 26.29 1.37
C TRP A 761 -10.43 27.46 1.23
N GLY A 762 -10.23 28.54 1.98
CA GLY A 762 -11.10 29.73 1.97
C GLY A 762 -12.31 29.63 2.89
N ILE A 763 -12.44 28.55 3.67
CA ILE A 763 -13.54 28.39 4.62
C ILE A 763 -13.41 29.46 5.73
N PRO A 764 -14.47 30.24 6.03
CA PRO A 764 -14.39 31.29 7.03
C PRO A 764 -14.04 30.77 8.42
N ALA A 765 -13.09 31.42 9.10
CA ALA A 765 -12.67 31.04 10.46
C ALA A 765 -13.83 31.02 11.46
N SER A 766 -14.85 31.86 11.27
CA SER A 766 -16.08 31.84 12.09
C SER A 766 -16.82 30.50 11.98
N MET A 767 -16.83 29.87 10.79
CA MET A 767 -17.49 28.59 10.60
C MET A 767 -16.77 27.45 11.31
N VAL A 768 -15.43 27.49 11.37
CA VAL A 768 -14.61 26.41 11.95
C VAL A 768 -14.88 26.18 13.44
N GLY A 769 -15.29 27.23 14.17
CA GLY A 769 -15.64 27.13 15.60
C GLY A 769 -17.08 26.69 15.88
N ASP A 770 -17.98 26.88 14.91
CA ASP A 770 -19.43 26.79 15.11
C ASP A 770 -20.03 25.48 14.59
N VAL A 771 -19.48 24.91 13.51
CA VAL A 771 -20.02 23.69 12.87
C VAL A 771 -19.25 22.44 13.26
N ASP A 772 -19.88 21.27 13.13
CA ASP A 772 -19.14 20.01 13.33
C ASP A 772 -18.02 19.88 12.27
N ARG A 773 -16.87 19.37 12.71
CA ARG A 773 -15.68 19.21 11.89
C ARG A 773 -15.95 18.36 10.64
N ILE A 774 -16.82 17.35 10.73
CA ILE A 774 -17.22 16.54 9.56
C ILE A 774 -17.89 17.37 8.47
N ALA A 775 -18.65 18.42 8.83
CA ALA A 775 -19.31 19.31 7.88
C ALA A 775 -18.30 20.19 7.15
N LEU A 776 -17.26 20.68 7.84
CA LEU A 776 -16.15 21.41 7.21
C LEU A 776 -15.47 20.56 6.13
N TRP A 777 -15.19 19.30 6.44
CA TRP A 777 -14.59 18.35 5.49
C TRP A 777 -15.50 18.09 4.28
N ASN A 778 -16.81 18.00 4.50
CA ASN A 778 -17.78 17.86 3.43
C ASN A 778 -17.82 19.09 2.51
N ILE A 779 -17.67 20.30 3.06
CA ILE A 779 -17.57 21.52 2.27
C ILE A 779 -16.27 21.54 1.47
N VAL A 780 -15.13 21.26 2.10
CA VAL A 780 -13.81 21.22 1.42
C VAL A 780 -13.82 20.23 0.25
N THR A 781 -14.32 19.03 0.44
CA THR A 781 -14.43 18.03 -0.63
C THR A 781 -15.41 18.44 -1.72
N THR A 782 -16.47 19.17 -1.40
CA THR A 782 -17.37 19.73 -2.41
C THR A 782 -16.69 20.85 -3.21
N VAL A 783 -15.95 21.74 -2.54
CA VAL A 783 -15.15 22.80 -3.18
C VAL A 783 -14.13 22.16 -4.14
N ASP A 784 -13.37 21.16 -3.67
CA ASP A 784 -12.39 20.43 -4.50
C ASP A 784 -13.05 19.74 -5.71
N ALA A 785 -14.28 19.22 -5.56
CA ALA A 785 -15.00 18.59 -6.68
C ALA A 785 -15.33 19.60 -7.80
N TYR A 786 -15.85 20.78 -7.45
CA TYR A 786 -16.14 21.84 -8.44
C TYR A 786 -14.86 22.42 -9.04
N LEU A 787 -13.86 22.72 -8.19
CA LEU A 787 -12.56 23.24 -8.62
C LEU A 787 -11.84 22.28 -9.58
N SER A 788 -11.78 20.99 -9.25
CA SER A 788 -11.10 19.98 -10.07
C SER A 788 -11.73 19.81 -11.46
N ALA A 789 -12.97 20.26 -11.65
CA ALA A 789 -13.65 20.27 -12.94
C ALA A 789 -13.72 21.66 -13.60
N GLY A 790 -13.11 22.69 -13.01
CA GLY A 790 -13.02 24.03 -13.60
C GLY A 790 -14.36 24.72 -13.80
N PHE A 791 -15.28 24.58 -12.85
CA PHE A 791 -16.56 25.30 -12.85
C PHE A 791 -17.03 25.60 -11.43
N THR A 792 -18.08 26.41 -11.30
CA THR A 792 -18.65 26.82 -10.01
C THR A 792 -20.11 26.40 -9.86
N PRO A 793 -20.66 26.33 -8.63
CA PRO A 793 -22.09 26.12 -8.43
C PRO A 793 -22.97 27.18 -9.12
N VAL A 794 -22.46 28.42 -9.26
CA VAL A 794 -23.14 29.52 -9.96
C VAL A 794 -23.44 29.16 -11.41
N GLU A 795 -22.49 28.56 -12.13
CA GLU A 795 -22.70 28.14 -13.52
C GLU A 795 -23.82 27.10 -13.65
N ILE A 796 -23.96 26.21 -12.65
CA ILE A 796 -25.05 25.23 -12.63
C ILE A 796 -26.40 25.92 -12.41
N LEU A 797 -26.50 26.84 -11.45
CA LEU A 797 -27.73 27.59 -11.19
C LEU A 797 -28.12 28.54 -12.34
N GLN A 798 -27.15 28.97 -13.15
CA GLN A 798 -27.38 29.73 -14.39
C GLN A 798 -27.89 28.83 -15.52
N ALA A 799 -27.57 27.54 -15.49
CA ALA A 799 -27.90 26.59 -16.55
C ALA A 799 -29.14 25.72 -16.26
N ILE A 800 -29.43 25.47 -14.99
CA ILE A 800 -30.43 24.52 -14.49
C ILE A 800 -31.34 25.25 -13.50
N HIS A 801 -32.63 24.93 -13.52
CA HIS A 801 -33.57 25.48 -12.57
C HIS A 801 -33.14 25.09 -11.14
N PRO A 802 -33.12 26.01 -10.15
CA PRO A 802 -32.58 25.72 -8.82
C PRO A 802 -33.27 24.56 -8.11
N SER A 803 -34.56 24.31 -8.37
CA SER A 803 -35.28 23.14 -7.82
C SER A 803 -34.83 21.79 -8.40
N MET A 804 -34.04 21.79 -9.47
CA MET A 804 -33.51 20.59 -10.13
C MET A 804 -32.04 20.31 -9.74
N VAL A 805 -31.50 21.08 -8.79
CA VAL A 805 -30.18 20.88 -8.17
C VAL A 805 -30.39 20.29 -6.78
N ALA A 806 -30.12 18.99 -6.64
CA ALA A 806 -30.40 18.20 -5.43
C ALA A 806 -29.12 17.79 -4.69
N SER A 807 -29.26 17.31 -3.45
CA SER A 807 -28.17 16.64 -2.73
C SER A 807 -28.63 15.34 -2.10
N THR A 808 -27.75 14.34 -2.19
CA THR A 808 -27.90 13.02 -1.58
C THR A 808 -26.71 12.65 -0.71
N GLN A 809 -25.82 13.60 -0.39
CA GLN A 809 -24.65 13.33 0.44
C GLN A 809 -25.06 12.74 1.79
N GLY A 810 -24.40 11.67 2.22
CA GLY A 810 -24.71 10.97 3.47
C GLY A 810 -23.55 10.94 4.47
N THR A 811 -23.82 10.37 5.64
CA THR A 811 -22.81 10.00 6.65
C THR A 811 -23.22 8.69 7.32
N GLY A 812 -22.27 7.93 7.84
CA GLY A 812 -22.56 6.72 8.61
C GLY A 812 -22.93 7.03 10.06
N PHE A 813 -22.26 8.00 10.67
CA PHE A 813 -22.43 8.35 12.09
C PHE A 813 -23.04 9.75 12.33
N GLY A 814 -22.82 10.72 11.45
CA GLY A 814 -23.18 12.13 11.68
C GLY A 814 -22.08 12.92 12.39
N GLY A 815 -22.43 14.07 13.00
CA GLY A 815 -21.49 14.94 13.72
C GLY A 815 -20.97 14.32 15.02
N MET A 816 -19.89 13.55 14.93
CA MET A 816 -19.36 12.77 16.06
C MET A 816 -18.90 13.64 17.23
N MET A 817 -18.23 14.76 16.96
CA MET A 817 -17.81 15.67 18.03
C MET A 817 -19.01 16.33 18.70
N SER A 818 -20.02 16.70 17.91
CA SER A 818 -21.25 17.33 18.41
C SER A 818 -22.10 16.34 19.21
N MET A 819 -22.19 15.08 18.79
CA MET A 819 -22.79 14.00 19.57
C MET A 819 -22.08 13.81 20.91
N ARG A 820 -20.75 13.82 20.92
CA ARG A 820 -19.97 13.75 22.17
C ARG A 820 -20.30 14.91 23.11
N LYS A 821 -20.27 16.15 22.61
CA LYS A 821 -20.66 17.34 23.39
C LYS A 821 -22.08 17.21 23.96
N LEU A 822 -23.02 16.76 23.12
CA LEU A 822 -24.42 16.63 23.49
C LEU A 822 -24.66 15.60 24.61
N TYR A 823 -23.96 14.45 24.58
CA TYR A 823 -24.18 13.34 25.52
C TYR A 823 -23.21 13.32 26.69
N LEU A 824 -21.91 13.50 26.45
CA LEU A 824 -20.87 13.39 27.49
C LEU A 824 -20.60 14.74 28.16
N ASP A 825 -20.30 15.80 27.41
CA ASP A 825 -19.95 17.09 28.01
C ASP A 825 -21.12 17.66 28.82
N ARG A 826 -22.35 17.50 28.30
CA ARG A 826 -23.57 17.84 29.05
C ARG A 826 -23.72 17.00 30.33
N PHE A 827 -23.40 15.70 30.29
CA PHE A 827 -23.47 14.83 31.45
C PHE A 827 -22.43 15.24 32.52
N LEU A 828 -21.25 15.67 32.09
CA LEU A 828 -20.16 16.19 32.93
C LEU A 828 -20.36 17.66 33.34
N ASN A 829 -21.50 18.27 32.99
CA ASN A 829 -21.84 19.67 33.28
C ASN A 829 -20.83 20.68 32.71
N HIS A 830 -20.22 20.36 31.56
CA HIS A 830 -19.46 21.31 30.76
C HIS A 830 -20.41 22.22 29.98
N GLU A 831 -19.93 23.43 29.65
CA GLU A 831 -20.67 24.36 28.79
C GLU A 831 -20.76 23.80 27.36
N ILE A 832 -21.97 23.83 26.78
CA ILE A 832 -22.22 23.38 25.41
C ILE A 832 -22.95 24.46 24.61
N PRO A 833 -22.70 24.59 23.30
CA PRO A 833 -23.50 25.47 22.43
C PRO A 833 -24.98 25.12 22.49
N THR A 834 -25.85 26.13 22.47
CA THR A 834 -27.30 25.93 22.59
C THR A 834 -27.92 25.22 21.38
N ASP A 835 -27.27 25.30 20.23
CA ASP A 835 -27.65 24.71 18.96
C ASP A 835 -26.93 23.39 18.65
N ILE A 836 -26.14 22.85 19.58
CA ILE A 836 -25.31 21.65 19.36
C ILE A 836 -26.09 20.42 18.87
N LEU A 837 -27.38 20.33 19.20
CA LEU A 837 -28.25 19.26 18.73
C LEU A 837 -28.35 19.22 17.20
N GLN A 838 -28.37 20.38 16.53
CA GLN A 838 -28.50 20.45 15.07
C GLN A 838 -27.25 19.86 14.40
N GLU A 839 -26.05 20.17 14.92
CA GLU A 839 -24.77 19.72 14.37
C GLU A 839 -24.55 18.22 14.54
N ALA A 840 -25.24 17.60 15.50
CA ALA A 840 -25.23 16.15 15.68
C ALA A 840 -26.07 15.40 14.62
N LEU A 841 -27.01 16.06 13.93
CA LEU A 841 -27.92 15.40 12.99
C LEU A 841 -27.19 15.01 11.69
N PRO A 842 -27.27 13.74 11.22
CA PRO A 842 -26.57 13.28 10.02
C PRO A 842 -26.86 14.12 8.76
N ASN A 843 -28.08 14.62 8.62
CA ASN A 843 -28.48 15.40 7.44
C ASN A 843 -27.89 16.82 7.43
N VAL A 844 -27.47 17.36 8.58
CA VAL A 844 -26.93 18.74 8.67
C VAL A 844 -25.55 18.84 8.03
N VAL A 845 -24.78 17.75 8.01
CA VAL A 845 -23.49 17.66 7.29
C VAL A 845 -23.64 17.98 5.80
N ALA A 846 -24.70 17.48 5.16
CA ALA A 846 -25.02 17.80 3.77
C ALA A 846 -25.73 19.15 3.62
N ALA A 847 -26.52 19.56 4.63
CA ALA A 847 -27.22 20.84 4.61
C ALA A 847 -26.24 22.03 4.55
N HIS A 848 -25.14 21.97 5.31
CA HIS A 848 -24.10 23.00 5.27
C HIS A 848 -23.53 23.20 3.85
N VAL A 849 -23.31 22.13 3.08
CA VAL A 849 -22.85 22.22 1.69
C VAL A 849 -23.89 22.93 0.81
N MET A 850 -25.16 22.53 0.90
CA MET A 850 -26.23 23.12 0.09
C MET A 850 -26.46 24.59 0.44
N GLN A 851 -26.46 24.94 1.73
CA GLN A 851 -26.74 26.28 2.22
C GLN A 851 -25.59 27.27 1.98
N SER A 852 -24.35 26.84 2.22
CA SER A 852 -23.20 27.75 2.25
C SER A 852 -22.48 27.87 0.91
N TYR A 853 -22.62 26.88 0.02
CA TYR A 853 -21.85 26.81 -1.23
C TYR A 853 -22.70 26.58 -2.47
N VAL A 854 -23.54 25.53 -2.51
CA VAL A 854 -24.20 25.09 -3.76
C VAL A 854 -25.46 25.92 -4.09
N GLY A 855 -26.36 26.16 -3.14
CA GLY A 855 -27.51 27.05 -3.29
C GLY A 855 -28.72 26.51 -4.08
N GLY A 856 -28.84 25.19 -4.22
CA GLY A 856 -29.99 24.54 -4.86
C GLY A 856 -31.23 24.46 -3.99
N TYR A 857 -32.40 24.36 -4.63
CA TYR A 857 -33.73 24.19 -4.02
C TYR A 857 -34.30 22.77 -4.23
N GLY A 858 -33.49 21.85 -4.78
CA GLY A 858 -33.91 20.50 -5.07
C GLY A 858 -33.99 19.59 -3.86
N ASN A 859 -34.24 18.31 -4.12
CA ASN A 859 -34.43 17.32 -3.06
C ASN A 859 -33.19 17.15 -2.18
N MET A 860 -33.42 17.06 -0.88
CA MET A 860 -32.42 16.76 0.15
C MET A 860 -32.75 15.39 0.76
N ILE A 861 -32.05 14.33 0.35
CA ILE A 861 -32.26 12.96 0.87
C ILE A 861 -30.92 12.38 1.30
N GLN A 862 -30.67 12.32 2.61
CA GLN A 862 -29.37 11.91 3.16
C GLN A 862 -29.44 10.46 3.64
N PRO A 863 -28.84 9.50 2.90
CA PRO A 863 -28.85 8.10 3.30
C PRO A 863 -27.94 7.88 4.51
N VAL A 864 -28.33 6.92 5.34
CA VAL A 864 -27.50 6.36 6.42
C VAL A 864 -27.52 4.85 6.23
N SER A 865 -26.41 4.30 5.74
CA SER A 865 -26.30 2.89 5.38
C SER A 865 -24.96 2.30 5.84
N ALA A 866 -24.52 2.73 7.02
CA ALA A 866 -23.23 2.36 7.61
C ALA A 866 -22.10 2.53 6.59
N CYS A 867 -21.33 1.47 6.31
CA CYS A 867 -20.18 1.48 5.40
C CYS A 867 -20.57 1.62 3.92
N ALA A 868 -21.84 1.35 3.57
CA ALA A 868 -22.35 1.43 2.20
C ALA A 868 -22.96 2.80 1.85
N THR A 869 -22.94 3.77 2.78
CA THR A 869 -23.61 5.08 2.62
C THR A 869 -23.25 5.80 1.31
N ALA A 870 -21.97 5.91 0.95
CA ALA A 870 -21.57 6.53 -0.32
C ALA A 870 -22.12 5.81 -1.56
N ALA A 871 -22.25 4.47 -1.54
CA ALA A 871 -22.81 3.72 -2.66
C ALA A 871 -24.33 3.94 -2.78
N VAL A 872 -25.04 3.98 -1.65
CA VAL A 872 -26.49 4.29 -1.61
C VAL A 872 -26.76 5.75 -1.97
N SER A 873 -25.85 6.67 -1.61
CA SER A 873 -25.91 8.07 -2.06
C SER A 873 -25.79 8.18 -3.58
N LEU A 874 -24.84 7.46 -4.17
CA LEU A 874 -24.67 7.39 -5.62
C LEU A 874 -25.92 6.81 -6.31
N GLU A 875 -26.50 5.74 -5.75
CA GLU A 875 -27.76 5.14 -6.22
C GLU A 875 -28.92 6.14 -6.21
N GLU A 876 -29.15 6.79 -5.07
CA GLU A 876 -30.25 7.75 -4.94
C GLU A 876 -30.07 8.94 -5.88
N GLY A 877 -28.83 9.41 -6.08
CA GLY A 877 -28.52 10.47 -7.04
C GLY A 877 -28.77 10.04 -8.49
N PHE A 878 -28.34 8.84 -8.86
CA PHE A 878 -28.58 8.24 -10.17
C PHE A 878 -30.08 8.12 -10.46
N ASP A 879 -30.85 7.57 -9.51
CA ASP A 879 -32.29 7.37 -9.66
C ASP A 879 -33.05 8.69 -9.75
N LYS A 880 -32.64 9.72 -9.01
CA LYS A 880 -33.26 11.06 -9.12
C LYS A 880 -33.13 11.64 -10.52
N ILE A 881 -31.96 11.49 -11.15
CA ILE A 881 -31.74 11.98 -12.52
C ILE A 881 -32.56 11.15 -13.51
N LYS A 882 -32.51 9.82 -13.42
CA LYS A 882 -33.28 8.92 -14.28
C LYS A 882 -34.79 9.12 -14.21
N LEU A 883 -35.30 9.46 -13.03
CA LEU A 883 -36.73 9.72 -12.80
C LEU A 883 -37.15 11.15 -13.14
N GLY A 884 -36.22 12.02 -13.58
CA GLY A 884 -36.51 13.43 -13.87
C GLY A 884 -36.87 14.27 -12.64
N LYS A 885 -36.41 13.86 -11.45
CA LYS A 885 -36.57 14.62 -10.20
C LYS A 885 -35.45 15.63 -9.97
N ALA A 886 -34.31 15.44 -10.63
CA ALA A 886 -33.17 16.35 -10.60
C ALA A 886 -32.45 16.29 -11.95
N ASP A 887 -31.74 17.35 -12.30
CA ASP A 887 -30.86 17.42 -13.46
C ASP A 887 -29.37 17.42 -13.04
N PHE A 888 -29.10 17.83 -11.80
CA PHE A 888 -27.78 17.83 -11.18
C PHE A 888 -27.90 17.40 -9.73
N VAL A 889 -27.02 16.50 -9.28
CA VAL A 889 -27.04 16.00 -7.90
C VAL A 889 -25.65 16.00 -7.31
N VAL A 890 -25.53 16.60 -6.12
CA VAL A 890 -24.35 16.51 -5.27
C VAL A 890 -24.50 15.24 -4.42
N THR A 891 -23.68 14.22 -4.69
CA THR A 891 -23.75 12.91 -4.04
C THR A 891 -22.44 12.63 -3.27
N GLY A 892 -22.36 11.49 -2.57
CA GLY A 892 -21.17 11.07 -1.84
C GLY A 892 -21.45 10.85 -0.36
N ALA A 893 -20.38 10.67 0.42
CA ALA A 893 -20.49 10.59 1.87
C ALA A 893 -19.15 10.86 2.51
N ILE A 894 -19.18 11.23 3.79
CA ILE A 894 -17.99 11.43 4.60
C ILE A 894 -18.25 10.95 6.03
N ASP A 895 -17.22 10.46 6.70
CA ASP A 895 -17.25 10.13 8.13
C ASP A 895 -15.92 10.52 8.81
N ASP A 896 -16.01 10.87 10.09
CA ASP A 896 -14.86 11.16 10.96
C ASP A 896 -14.50 9.96 11.85
N ILE A 897 -13.46 10.04 12.68
CA ILE A 897 -13.06 9.03 13.67
C ILE A 897 -13.16 9.63 15.08
N GLY A 898 -13.56 8.84 16.07
CA GLY A 898 -13.63 9.27 17.47
C GLY A 898 -13.29 8.15 18.45
N VAL A 899 -13.05 8.51 19.71
CA VAL A 899 -12.71 7.56 20.80
C VAL A 899 -13.79 6.49 20.92
N GLU A 900 -15.05 6.91 20.90
CA GLU A 900 -16.23 6.06 21.04
C GLU A 900 -16.33 5.03 19.92
N SER A 901 -16.03 5.42 18.68
CA SER A 901 -16.08 4.49 17.54
C SER A 901 -14.93 3.49 17.57
N VAL A 902 -13.70 3.92 17.88
CA VAL A 902 -12.55 3.02 17.95
C VAL A 902 -12.72 1.97 19.03
N ILE A 903 -13.24 2.37 20.20
CA ILE A 903 -13.57 1.44 21.29
C ILE A 903 -14.74 0.55 20.90
N GLY A 904 -15.83 1.12 20.38
CA GLY A 904 -17.03 0.39 19.98
C GLY A 904 -16.74 -0.73 18.97
N PHE A 905 -16.07 -0.41 17.85
CA PHE A 905 -15.65 -1.41 16.88
C PHE A 905 -14.62 -2.39 17.44
N GLY A 906 -13.80 -1.92 18.39
CA GLY A 906 -12.86 -2.76 19.09
C GLY A 906 -13.55 -3.84 19.95
N ASN A 907 -14.59 -3.47 20.68
CA ASN A 907 -15.40 -4.39 21.49
C ASN A 907 -16.17 -5.39 20.62
N MET A 908 -16.50 -5.01 19.39
CA MET A 908 -17.08 -5.91 18.39
C MET A 908 -16.05 -6.85 17.73
N ASN A 909 -14.75 -6.72 18.04
CA ASN A 909 -13.65 -7.40 17.36
C ASN A 909 -13.66 -7.20 15.83
N ALA A 910 -14.13 -6.04 15.37
CA ALA A 910 -14.19 -5.71 13.95
C ALA A 910 -12.88 -5.06 13.46
N THR A 911 -12.23 -4.27 14.32
CA THR A 911 -10.96 -3.59 14.03
C THR A 911 -9.74 -4.40 14.46
N ALA A 912 -8.66 -4.25 13.68
CA ALA A 912 -7.38 -4.89 13.95
C ALA A 912 -6.79 -4.48 15.31
N ASN A 913 -6.50 -5.46 16.17
CA ASN A 913 -5.80 -5.20 17.43
C ASN A 913 -4.34 -4.84 17.17
N SER A 914 -3.91 -3.66 17.62
CA SER A 914 -2.58 -3.13 17.28
C SER A 914 -1.44 -3.98 17.85
N ALA A 915 -1.58 -4.47 19.09
CA ALA A 915 -0.56 -5.33 19.72
C ALA A 915 -0.43 -6.68 18.99
N GLU A 916 -1.54 -7.29 18.56
CA GLU A 916 -1.49 -8.51 17.75
C GLU A 916 -0.79 -8.28 16.40
N MET A 917 -1.03 -7.15 15.75
CA MET A 917 -0.43 -6.85 14.44
C MET A 917 1.07 -6.57 14.55
N TYR A 918 1.52 -5.82 15.56
CA TYR A 918 2.95 -5.68 15.85
C TYR A 918 3.59 -7.01 16.26
N GLY A 919 2.88 -7.85 17.02
CA GLY A 919 3.31 -9.20 17.36
C GLY A 919 3.56 -10.09 16.13
N LYS A 920 2.85 -9.84 15.02
CA LYS A 920 3.08 -10.50 13.72
C LYS A 920 4.23 -9.90 12.91
N GLY A 921 4.90 -8.85 13.40
CA GLY A 921 5.99 -8.16 12.71
C GLY A 921 5.52 -7.36 11.49
N ILE A 922 4.29 -6.83 11.57
CA ILE A 922 3.66 -5.99 10.55
C ILE A 922 3.80 -4.53 11.00
N ASP A 923 4.22 -3.66 10.09
CA ASP A 923 4.30 -2.21 10.34
C ASP A 923 2.90 -1.58 10.37
N ALA A 924 2.71 -0.53 11.16
CA ALA A 924 1.42 0.18 11.32
C ALA A 924 0.79 0.55 9.98
N ARG A 925 1.61 1.00 9.02
CA ARG A 925 1.20 1.40 7.67
C ARG A 925 0.51 0.28 6.89
N PHE A 926 0.76 -0.98 7.26
CA PHE A 926 0.24 -2.18 6.60
C PHE A 926 -0.66 -3.03 7.51
N PHE A 927 -1.24 -2.43 8.56
CA PHE A 927 -2.25 -3.10 9.38
C PHE A 927 -3.51 -3.46 8.57
N SER A 928 -3.92 -2.56 7.66
CA SER A 928 -4.95 -2.86 6.68
C SER A 928 -4.32 -3.64 5.52
N ARG A 929 -4.60 -4.94 5.45
CA ARG A 929 -3.95 -5.88 4.52
C ARG A 929 -4.97 -6.85 3.92
N ALA A 930 -5.95 -6.30 3.20
CA ALA A 930 -7.03 -7.09 2.63
C ALA A 930 -6.52 -8.24 1.76
N ASN A 931 -7.27 -9.34 1.75
CA ASN A 931 -6.96 -10.62 1.10
C ASN A 931 -5.72 -11.37 1.63
N ASP A 932 -4.89 -10.75 2.47
CA ASP A 932 -3.72 -11.43 3.03
C ASP A 932 -4.11 -12.40 4.15
N ARG A 933 -3.43 -13.55 4.21
CA ARG A 933 -3.67 -14.59 5.22
C ARG A 933 -3.51 -14.12 6.67
N ARG A 934 -2.74 -13.06 6.93
CA ARG A 934 -2.44 -12.54 8.28
C ARG A 934 -3.29 -11.35 8.68
N ARG A 935 -4.32 -11.00 7.90
CA ARG A 935 -5.26 -9.91 8.21
C ARG A 935 -5.87 -10.03 9.62
N GLY A 936 -6.14 -8.88 10.24
CA GLY A 936 -6.50 -8.81 11.66
C GLY A 936 -7.86 -8.20 11.95
N GLY A 937 -8.57 -7.72 10.93
CA GLY A 937 -9.68 -6.78 11.08
C GLY A 937 -9.42 -5.52 10.25
N PHE A 938 -10.41 -4.63 10.19
CA PHE A 938 -10.26 -3.37 9.47
C PHE A 938 -9.49 -2.34 10.31
N VAL A 939 -8.95 -1.33 9.64
CA VAL A 939 -8.36 -0.14 10.29
C VAL A 939 -9.32 1.01 10.07
N GLU A 940 -9.86 1.59 11.15
CA GLU A 940 -10.78 2.72 11.03
C GLU A 940 -10.05 3.95 10.48
N SER A 941 -10.75 4.74 9.65
CA SER A 941 -10.21 5.95 9.04
C SER A 941 -11.21 7.09 9.05
N GLN A 942 -10.69 8.31 8.96
CA GLN A 942 -11.41 9.50 8.54
C GLN A 942 -11.49 9.56 7.01
N GLY A 943 -12.55 10.16 6.48
CA GLY A 943 -12.60 10.61 5.09
C GLY A 943 -13.84 10.23 4.30
N GLY A 944 -13.75 10.51 3.00
CA GLY A 944 -14.82 10.37 2.03
C GLY A 944 -14.77 11.51 1.02
N GLY A 945 -15.94 11.97 0.58
CA GLY A 945 -16.03 13.15 -0.27
C GLY A 945 -17.30 13.25 -1.09
N THR A 946 -17.20 14.02 -2.17
CA THR A 946 -18.32 14.48 -3.00
C THR A 946 -18.17 13.98 -4.43
N ILE A 947 -19.24 13.43 -4.99
CA ILE A 947 -19.34 12.97 -6.38
C ILE A 947 -20.43 13.80 -7.07
N LEU A 948 -20.07 14.56 -8.09
CA LEU A 948 -20.99 15.41 -8.84
C LEU A 948 -21.61 14.62 -10.01
N LEU A 949 -22.93 14.48 -10.01
CA LEU A 949 -23.68 13.79 -11.06
C LEU A 949 -24.54 14.76 -11.87
N THR A 950 -24.62 14.52 -13.17
CA THR A 950 -25.59 15.20 -14.04
C THR A 950 -26.01 14.31 -15.21
N ARG A 951 -27.03 14.74 -15.94
CA ARG A 951 -27.46 14.08 -17.18
C ARG A 951 -26.44 14.36 -18.30
N GLY A 952 -26.15 13.39 -19.15
CA GLY A 952 -25.07 13.50 -20.15
C GLY A 952 -25.24 14.66 -21.13
N ASP A 953 -26.47 14.93 -21.61
CA ASP A 953 -26.78 16.08 -22.47
C ASP A 953 -26.45 17.44 -21.82
N ILE A 954 -26.60 17.56 -20.50
CA ILE A 954 -26.23 18.76 -19.75
C ILE A 954 -24.71 18.91 -19.69
N ALA A 955 -23.99 17.82 -19.42
CA ALA A 955 -22.53 17.82 -19.45
C ALA A 955 -21.98 18.19 -20.84
N ALA A 956 -22.57 17.62 -21.91
CA ALA A 956 -22.23 17.96 -23.29
C ALA A 956 -22.46 19.45 -23.59
N ARG A 957 -23.65 19.97 -23.26
CA ARG A 957 -24.04 21.37 -23.50
C ARG A 957 -23.11 22.36 -22.80
N LEU A 958 -22.84 22.14 -21.51
CA LEU A 958 -22.03 23.02 -20.67
C LEU A 958 -20.52 22.82 -20.84
N GLY A 959 -20.11 21.79 -21.58
CA GLY A 959 -18.70 21.43 -21.76
C GLY A 959 -18.07 20.96 -20.44
N LEU A 960 -18.86 20.31 -19.57
CA LEU A 960 -18.35 19.78 -18.31
C LEU A 960 -17.48 18.54 -18.59
N PRO A 961 -16.37 18.36 -17.86
CA PRO A 961 -15.60 17.12 -17.95
C PRO A 961 -16.45 15.92 -17.50
N VAL A 962 -16.15 14.74 -18.04
CA VAL A 962 -16.76 13.47 -17.63
C VAL A 962 -15.67 12.55 -17.09
N ALA A 963 -15.69 12.27 -15.80
CA ALA A 963 -14.75 11.35 -15.16
C ALA A 963 -15.16 9.87 -15.31
N GLY A 964 -16.45 9.61 -15.56
CA GLY A 964 -17.00 8.27 -15.84
C GLY A 964 -18.51 8.29 -16.02
N VAL A 965 -19.08 7.20 -16.50
CA VAL A 965 -20.53 7.01 -16.68
C VAL A 965 -21.03 5.98 -15.66
N VAL A 966 -22.13 6.27 -14.96
CA VAL A 966 -22.74 5.29 -14.05
C VAL A 966 -23.55 4.30 -14.88
N GLY A 967 -22.98 3.12 -15.13
CA GLY A 967 -23.62 2.11 -15.98
C GLY A 967 -24.66 1.28 -15.25
N TYR A 968 -24.42 0.98 -13.97
CA TYR A 968 -25.36 0.29 -13.11
C TYR A 968 -25.10 0.68 -11.65
N VAL A 969 -26.14 0.85 -10.85
CA VAL A 969 -26.03 1.01 -9.40
C VAL A 969 -27.29 0.48 -8.72
N HIS A 970 -27.14 -0.24 -7.61
CA HIS A 970 -28.26 -0.77 -6.84
C HIS A 970 -27.78 -1.20 -5.45
N SER A 971 -28.64 -1.05 -4.43
CA SER A 971 -28.42 -1.61 -3.10
C SER A 971 -29.28 -2.85 -2.83
N PHE A 972 -28.75 -3.76 -2.02
CA PHE A 972 -29.36 -5.05 -1.71
C PHE A 972 -29.24 -5.39 -0.24
N ALA A 973 -30.23 -6.13 0.28
CA ALA A 973 -30.16 -6.77 1.59
C ALA A 973 -29.85 -8.27 1.48
N ASP A 974 -29.37 -8.86 2.56
CA ASP A 974 -28.83 -10.23 2.58
C ASP A 974 -29.83 -11.32 3.05
N GLY A 975 -31.06 -10.94 3.37
CA GLY A 975 -32.07 -11.86 3.91
C GLY A 975 -32.00 -12.04 5.44
N ALA A 976 -32.77 -12.98 5.98
CA ALA A 976 -32.94 -13.12 7.44
C ALA A 976 -31.77 -13.85 8.11
N HIS A 977 -31.08 -13.21 9.07
CA HIS A 977 -30.11 -13.83 9.96
C HIS A 977 -29.96 -13.07 11.29
N THR A 978 -29.25 -13.63 12.28
CA THR A 978 -29.15 -13.06 13.64
C THR A 978 -27.95 -12.13 13.88
N SER A 979 -27.02 -11.98 12.92
CA SER A 979 -25.76 -11.25 13.13
C SER A 979 -25.67 -9.96 12.30
N ILE A 980 -26.06 -8.82 12.86
CA ILE A 980 -26.03 -7.50 12.18
C ILE A 980 -24.72 -7.16 11.42
N PRO A 981 -23.50 -7.48 11.91
CA PRO A 981 -22.26 -7.13 11.21
C PRO A 981 -21.81 -8.18 10.18
N ALA A 982 -22.50 -9.32 10.04
CA ALA A 982 -22.10 -10.34 9.09
C ALA A 982 -22.35 -9.87 7.65
N PRO A 983 -21.34 -9.91 6.76
CA PRO A 983 -21.55 -9.63 5.35
C PRO A 983 -22.31 -10.80 4.69
N GLY A 984 -23.22 -10.50 3.78
CA GLY A 984 -23.93 -11.52 3.00
C GLY A 984 -23.66 -11.44 1.49
N LEU A 985 -24.47 -12.18 0.74
CA LEU A 985 -24.37 -12.34 -0.71
C LEU A 985 -25.56 -11.72 -1.46
N GLY A 986 -26.33 -10.83 -0.83
CA GLY A 986 -27.53 -10.22 -1.42
C GLY A 986 -27.26 -9.52 -2.74
N ALA A 987 -26.09 -8.89 -2.88
CA ALA A 987 -25.65 -8.24 -4.11
C ALA A 987 -25.48 -9.18 -5.32
N LEU A 988 -25.47 -10.51 -5.14
CA LEU A 988 -25.55 -11.47 -6.26
C LEU A 988 -26.78 -11.21 -7.14
N ALA A 989 -27.84 -10.63 -6.57
CA ALA A 989 -29.05 -10.27 -7.29
C ALA A 989 -28.81 -9.24 -8.41
N ALA A 990 -27.67 -8.53 -8.44
CA ALA A 990 -27.26 -7.71 -9.59
C ALA A 990 -27.16 -8.55 -10.87
N ALA A 991 -26.72 -9.81 -10.76
CA ALA A 991 -26.64 -10.78 -11.85
C ALA A 991 -27.91 -11.64 -12.01
N ARG A 992 -29.04 -11.26 -11.39
CA ARG A 992 -30.30 -12.03 -11.51
C ARG A 992 -30.76 -12.09 -12.97
N GLY A 993 -30.80 -13.29 -13.53
CA GLY A 993 -31.05 -13.54 -14.96
C GLY A 993 -29.80 -13.89 -15.76
N GLY A 994 -28.62 -13.91 -15.13
CA GLY A 994 -27.35 -14.25 -15.76
C GLY A 994 -26.99 -13.28 -16.89
N ARG A 995 -26.79 -13.83 -18.09
CA ARG A 995 -26.57 -13.05 -19.34
C ARG A 995 -27.72 -12.10 -19.67
N ASP A 996 -28.94 -12.39 -19.21
CA ASP A 996 -30.11 -11.54 -19.36
C ASP A 996 -30.38 -10.70 -18.09
N SER A 997 -29.38 -10.48 -17.24
CA SER A 997 -29.55 -9.61 -16.06
C SER A 997 -29.69 -8.14 -16.44
N LYS A 998 -30.21 -7.33 -15.51
CA LYS A 998 -30.28 -5.87 -15.70
C LYS A 998 -28.88 -5.27 -15.82
N LEU A 999 -27.92 -5.73 -15.01
CA LEU A 999 -26.51 -5.36 -15.09
C LEU A 999 -25.96 -5.49 -16.52
N VAL A 1000 -26.14 -6.66 -17.15
CA VAL A 1000 -25.61 -6.92 -18.50
C VAL A 1000 -26.32 -6.05 -19.55
N ARG A 1001 -27.64 -5.88 -19.46
CA ARG A 1001 -28.38 -5.05 -20.43
C ARG A 1001 -28.01 -3.57 -20.35
N ASP A 1002 -27.88 -3.03 -19.14
CA ASP A 1002 -27.54 -1.62 -18.95
C ASP A 1002 -26.12 -1.33 -19.45
N LEU A 1003 -25.17 -2.23 -19.15
CA LEU A 1003 -23.79 -2.14 -19.67
C LEU A 1003 -23.72 -2.30 -21.19
N ALA A 1004 -24.51 -3.19 -21.77
CA ALA A 1004 -24.54 -3.39 -23.22
C ALA A 1004 -25.01 -2.12 -23.97
N ALA A 1005 -25.94 -1.35 -23.41
CA ALA A 1005 -26.37 -0.07 -24.00
C ALA A 1005 -25.22 0.96 -24.07
N LEU A 1006 -24.25 0.85 -23.17
CA LEU A 1006 -23.01 1.64 -23.12
C LEU A 1006 -21.84 0.97 -23.85
N GLY A 1007 -22.09 -0.07 -24.67
CA GLY A 1007 -21.05 -0.74 -25.45
C GLY A 1007 -20.09 -1.62 -24.63
N VAL A 1008 -20.50 -2.04 -23.42
CA VAL A 1008 -19.70 -2.88 -22.51
C VAL A 1008 -20.28 -4.28 -22.43
N ALA A 1009 -19.49 -5.28 -22.84
CA ALA A 1009 -19.80 -6.69 -22.66
C ALA A 1009 -19.28 -7.22 -21.30
N PRO A 1010 -19.76 -8.37 -20.80
CA PRO A 1010 -19.23 -8.98 -19.57
C PRO A 1010 -17.70 -9.14 -19.55
N ASP A 1011 -17.07 -9.47 -20.68
CA ASP A 1011 -15.62 -9.64 -20.78
C ASP A 1011 -14.83 -8.32 -20.79
N ASP A 1012 -15.50 -7.18 -21.01
CA ASP A 1012 -14.90 -5.84 -20.98
C ASP A 1012 -14.76 -5.30 -19.53
N ILE A 1013 -15.42 -5.93 -18.56
CA ILE A 1013 -15.25 -5.62 -17.14
C ILE A 1013 -13.89 -6.18 -16.72
N ALA A 1014 -12.91 -5.32 -16.46
CA ALA A 1014 -11.53 -5.76 -16.17
C ALA A 1014 -11.19 -5.73 -14.68
N VAL A 1015 -11.89 -4.92 -13.89
CA VAL A 1015 -11.49 -4.58 -12.52
C VAL A 1015 -12.66 -4.69 -11.55
N VAL A 1016 -12.36 -5.18 -10.34
CA VAL A 1016 -13.25 -5.12 -9.19
C VAL A 1016 -12.58 -4.31 -8.07
N SER A 1017 -13.12 -3.13 -7.80
CA SER A 1017 -12.78 -2.32 -6.63
C SER A 1017 -13.62 -2.80 -5.45
N LYS A 1018 -13.05 -3.75 -4.71
CA LYS A 1018 -13.73 -4.43 -3.60
C LYS A 1018 -13.80 -3.54 -2.36
N HIS A 1019 -14.83 -3.76 -1.54
CA HIS A 1019 -14.94 -3.19 -0.23
C HIS A 1019 -13.74 -3.59 0.64
N ASP A 1020 -13.31 -4.86 0.62
CA ASP A 1020 -12.02 -5.37 1.09
C ASP A 1020 -11.53 -4.70 2.40
N THR A 1021 -12.23 -4.99 3.49
CA THR A 1021 -11.98 -4.37 4.79
C THR A 1021 -10.86 -5.02 5.60
N SER A 1022 -10.12 -5.99 5.07
CA SER A 1022 -9.08 -6.71 5.83
C SER A 1022 -9.67 -7.52 7.01
N THR A 1023 -10.93 -7.94 6.88
CA THR A 1023 -11.62 -8.79 7.87
C THR A 1023 -11.71 -10.24 7.41
N ASN A 1024 -11.82 -11.16 8.36
CA ASN A 1024 -11.88 -12.60 8.06
C ASN A 1024 -13.18 -13.03 7.36
N ALA A 1025 -14.25 -12.25 7.53
CA ALA A 1025 -15.57 -12.52 6.95
C ALA A 1025 -15.76 -11.81 5.60
N ASN A 1026 -15.44 -10.51 5.50
CA ASN A 1026 -15.71 -9.72 4.29
C ASN A 1026 -14.91 -10.20 3.08
N ASP A 1027 -13.58 -10.21 3.17
CA ASP A 1027 -12.74 -10.34 1.97
C ASP A 1027 -13.01 -11.64 1.18
N PRO A 1028 -13.16 -12.82 1.82
CA PRO A 1028 -13.53 -14.05 1.11
C PRO A 1028 -14.98 -14.07 0.61
N ASN A 1029 -15.93 -13.48 1.37
CA ASN A 1029 -17.33 -13.39 0.96
C ASN A 1029 -17.49 -12.53 -0.29
N GLU A 1030 -16.79 -11.40 -0.32
CA GLU A 1030 -16.82 -10.48 -1.45
C GLU A 1030 -16.07 -11.01 -2.68
N SER A 1031 -14.99 -11.78 -2.46
CA SER A 1031 -14.29 -12.50 -3.53
C SER A 1031 -15.22 -13.52 -4.21
N GLU A 1032 -15.93 -14.33 -3.40
CA GLU A 1032 -16.93 -15.28 -3.88
C GLU A 1032 -18.10 -14.59 -4.59
N LEU A 1033 -18.60 -13.47 -4.04
CA LEU A 1033 -19.65 -12.64 -4.63
C LEU A 1033 -19.30 -12.25 -6.07
N HIS A 1034 -18.14 -11.61 -6.26
CA HIS A 1034 -17.73 -11.16 -7.60
C HIS A 1034 -17.39 -12.32 -8.53
N ASN A 1035 -16.78 -13.39 -8.02
CA ASN A 1035 -16.47 -14.56 -8.84
C ASN A 1035 -17.74 -15.24 -9.36
N THR A 1036 -18.74 -15.37 -8.49
CA THR A 1036 -20.05 -15.93 -8.85
C THR A 1036 -20.80 -15.05 -9.83
N ILE A 1037 -20.73 -13.72 -9.67
CA ILE A 1037 -21.29 -12.77 -10.65
C ILE A 1037 -20.65 -12.98 -12.01
N ALA A 1038 -19.32 -13.04 -12.09
CA ALA A 1038 -18.58 -13.24 -13.34
C ALA A 1038 -19.05 -14.49 -14.10
N HIS A 1039 -19.16 -15.62 -13.40
CA HIS A 1039 -19.73 -16.86 -13.95
C HIS A 1039 -21.18 -16.70 -14.40
N ALA A 1040 -22.03 -16.09 -13.57
CA ALA A 1040 -23.46 -15.95 -13.85
C ALA A 1040 -23.73 -15.06 -15.09
N ILE A 1041 -22.99 -13.96 -15.25
CA ILE A 1041 -23.12 -13.08 -16.42
C ILE A 1041 -22.41 -13.65 -17.66
N GLY A 1042 -21.75 -14.80 -17.52
CA GLY A 1042 -21.18 -15.57 -18.62
C GLY A 1042 -19.88 -14.98 -19.16
N ARG A 1043 -19.05 -14.42 -18.29
CA ARG A 1043 -17.68 -14.00 -18.58
C ARG A 1043 -16.83 -15.22 -18.98
N THR A 1044 -15.87 -15.04 -19.87
CA THR A 1044 -15.07 -16.13 -20.42
C THR A 1044 -14.09 -16.65 -19.37
N ASP A 1045 -14.04 -17.98 -19.16
CA ASP A 1045 -13.06 -18.64 -18.29
C ASP A 1045 -11.63 -18.18 -18.63
N GLY A 1046 -10.84 -17.86 -17.60
CA GLY A 1046 -9.49 -17.35 -17.78
C GLY A 1046 -9.38 -15.84 -18.01
N ASN A 1047 -10.48 -15.12 -18.28
CA ASN A 1047 -10.44 -13.67 -18.32
C ASN A 1047 -10.20 -13.10 -16.90
N PRO A 1048 -9.10 -12.40 -16.62
CA PRO A 1048 -8.78 -11.96 -15.26
C PRO A 1048 -9.67 -10.80 -14.81
N LEU A 1049 -10.13 -10.82 -13.56
CA LEU A 1049 -10.65 -9.67 -12.81
C LEU A 1049 -9.57 -9.19 -11.85
N PHE A 1050 -9.02 -8.01 -12.14
CA PHE A 1050 -8.02 -7.41 -11.26
C PHE A 1050 -8.69 -6.83 -10.01
N VAL A 1051 -8.19 -7.24 -8.85
CA VAL A 1051 -8.70 -6.82 -7.55
C VAL A 1051 -7.99 -5.54 -7.11
N ILE A 1052 -8.76 -4.49 -6.86
CA ILE A 1052 -8.31 -3.28 -6.17
C ILE A 1052 -8.82 -3.31 -4.73
N SER A 1053 -7.89 -3.19 -3.77
CA SER A 1053 -8.17 -3.18 -2.33
C SER A 1053 -7.73 -1.86 -1.70
N GLN A 1054 -8.28 -0.74 -2.15
CA GLN A 1054 -7.78 0.61 -1.81
C GLN A 1054 -7.70 0.92 -0.30
N LYS A 1055 -8.52 0.26 0.53
CA LYS A 1055 -8.49 0.40 1.99
C LYS A 1055 -7.17 -0.06 2.62
N THR A 1056 -6.31 -0.77 1.90
CA THR A 1056 -4.96 -1.07 2.40
C THR A 1056 -4.08 0.18 2.47
N LEU A 1057 -4.37 1.21 1.67
CA LEU A 1057 -3.72 2.51 1.70
C LEU A 1057 -4.48 3.50 2.61
N THR A 1058 -5.80 3.56 2.45
CA THR A 1058 -6.63 4.62 3.05
C THR A 1058 -7.22 4.24 4.40
N GLY A 1059 -7.16 2.98 4.82
CA GLY A 1059 -8.03 2.48 5.90
C GLY A 1059 -9.51 2.55 5.51
N HIS A 1060 -10.39 2.32 6.46
CA HIS A 1060 -11.83 2.26 6.24
C HIS A 1060 -12.55 3.51 6.78
N ALA A 1061 -12.89 4.41 5.87
CA ALA A 1061 -13.61 5.67 6.16
C ALA A 1061 -15.13 5.51 6.32
N LYS A 1062 -15.57 4.38 6.91
CA LYS A 1062 -16.99 4.07 7.19
C LYS A 1062 -17.90 4.42 6.00
N GLY A 1063 -18.84 5.36 6.16
CA GLY A 1063 -19.77 5.77 5.12
C GLY A 1063 -19.12 6.39 3.88
N GLY A 1064 -17.99 7.08 4.04
CA GLY A 1064 -17.23 7.69 2.93
C GLY A 1064 -16.39 6.71 2.10
N ALA A 1065 -16.29 5.45 2.52
CA ALA A 1065 -15.36 4.47 1.93
C ALA A 1065 -15.53 4.25 0.41
N CYS A 1066 -16.77 4.25 -0.09
CA CYS A 1066 -17.02 3.99 -1.51
C CYS A 1066 -16.60 5.18 -2.40
N VAL A 1067 -16.50 6.41 -1.86
CA VAL A 1067 -16.04 7.56 -2.64
C VAL A 1067 -14.63 7.33 -3.16
N PHE A 1068 -13.74 6.80 -2.30
CA PHE A 1068 -12.38 6.45 -2.69
C PHE A 1068 -12.39 5.43 -3.84
N GLN A 1069 -13.23 4.40 -3.73
CA GLN A 1069 -13.33 3.32 -4.73
C GLN A 1069 -13.78 3.85 -6.08
N ILE A 1070 -14.80 4.72 -6.12
CA ILE A 1070 -15.30 5.34 -7.35
C ILE A 1070 -14.23 6.27 -7.94
N ASN A 1071 -13.57 7.08 -7.12
CA ASN A 1071 -12.50 7.97 -7.58
C ASN A 1071 -11.28 7.20 -8.10
N GLY A 1072 -10.91 6.09 -7.46
CA GLY A 1072 -9.86 5.20 -7.93
C GLY A 1072 -10.18 4.63 -9.32
N LEU A 1073 -11.43 4.25 -9.58
CA LEU A 1073 -11.85 3.77 -10.91
C LEU A 1073 -11.79 4.88 -11.98
N THR A 1074 -12.24 6.10 -11.69
CA THR A 1074 -12.17 7.21 -12.66
C THR A 1074 -10.73 7.61 -12.96
N GLN A 1075 -9.85 7.57 -11.95
CA GLN A 1075 -8.42 7.82 -12.12
C GLN A 1075 -7.75 6.72 -12.94
N LEU A 1076 -8.13 5.46 -12.73
CA LEU A 1076 -7.67 4.33 -13.53
C LEU A 1076 -8.06 4.44 -15.01
N PHE A 1077 -9.25 4.97 -15.33
CA PHE A 1077 -9.63 5.22 -16.73
C PHE A 1077 -8.72 6.25 -17.40
N ARG A 1078 -8.22 7.22 -16.64
CA ARG A 1078 -7.31 8.26 -17.14
C ARG A 1078 -5.87 7.77 -17.27
N THR A 1079 -5.39 6.97 -16.32
CA THR A 1079 -3.97 6.56 -16.29
C THR A 1079 -3.71 5.27 -17.05
N GLY A 1080 -4.71 4.38 -17.19
CA GLY A 1080 -4.48 3.02 -17.68
C GLY A 1080 -3.61 2.18 -16.72
N VAL A 1081 -3.54 2.56 -15.45
CA VAL A 1081 -2.74 1.85 -14.43
C VAL A 1081 -3.66 1.32 -13.35
N ILE A 1082 -3.62 0.01 -13.13
CA ILE A 1082 -4.33 -0.66 -12.05
C ILE A 1082 -3.45 -0.61 -10.79
N PRO A 1083 -3.93 -0.01 -9.69
CA PRO A 1083 -3.20 0.03 -8.43
C PRO A 1083 -3.08 -1.36 -7.81
N ALA A 1084 -2.13 -1.50 -6.89
CA ALA A 1084 -1.84 -2.76 -6.24
C ALA A 1084 -1.97 -2.71 -4.73
N ASN A 1085 -2.05 -3.89 -4.12
CA ASN A 1085 -2.03 -4.04 -2.69
C ASN A 1085 -0.60 -4.29 -2.19
N ALA A 1086 0.13 -3.22 -1.87
CA ALA A 1086 1.49 -3.30 -1.35
C ALA A 1086 1.60 -4.02 0.01
N ALA A 1087 0.49 -4.14 0.75
CA ALA A 1087 0.42 -4.83 2.04
C ALA A 1087 0.29 -6.37 1.90
N LEU A 1088 0.03 -6.87 0.69
CA LEU A 1088 -0.20 -8.27 0.40
C LEU A 1088 1.12 -9.05 0.29
N ASP A 1089 1.32 -9.99 1.23
CA ASP A 1089 2.47 -10.90 1.20
C ASP A 1089 2.07 -12.26 0.63
N CYS A 1090 0.95 -12.81 1.10
CA CYS A 1090 0.44 -14.12 0.71
C CYS A 1090 -1.09 -14.10 0.70
N VAL A 1091 -1.70 -14.38 -0.45
CA VAL A 1091 -3.15 -14.48 -0.60
C VAL A 1091 -3.68 -15.61 0.29
N ASP A 1092 -4.78 -15.36 1.00
CA ASP A 1092 -5.39 -16.37 1.86
C ASP A 1092 -5.94 -17.54 1.00
N PRO A 1093 -5.62 -18.81 1.36
CA PRO A 1093 -6.10 -19.98 0.64
C PRO A 1093 -7.63 -20.09 0.56
N LYS A 1094 -8.40 -19.38 1.39
CA LYS A 1094 -9.85 -19.28 1.23
C LYS A 1094 -10.25 -18.77 -0.15
N MET A 1095 -9.46 -17.90 -0.78
CA MET A 1095 -9.75 -17.33 -2.10
C MET A 1095 -9.31 -18.23 -3.26
N ALA A 1096 -8.70 -19.39 -2.99
CA ALA A 1096 -8.21 -20.31 -4.05
C ALA A 1096 -9.32 -20.85 -4.97
N ARG A 1097 -10.58 -20.76 -4.54
CA ARG A 1097 -11.76 -21.16 -5.33
C ARG A 1097 -12.18 -20.11 -6.37
N ASP A 1098 -11.71 -18.87 -6.25
CA ASP A 1098 -12.17 -17.72 -7.04
C ASP A 1098 -11.33 -17.57 -8.33
N ASP A 1099 -11.69 -18.37 -9.33
CA ASP A 1099 -10.95 -18.59 -10.58
C ASP A 1099 -10.90 -17.40 -11.55
N HIS A 1100 -11.61 -16.30 -11.32
CA HIS A 1100 -11.41 -15.05 -12.09
C HIS A 1100 -10.51 -14.02 -11.39
N MET A 1101 -10.29 -14.10 -10.08
CA MET A 1101 -9.64 -13.03 -9.32
C MET A 1101 -8.11 -13.00 -9.43
N VAL A 1102 -7.54 -11.85 -9.79
CA VAL A 1102 -6.09 -11.61 -9.80
C VAL A 1102 -5.73 -10.50 -8.83
N TRP A 1103 -4.84 -10.81 -7.87
CA TRP A 1103 -4.39 -9.86 -6.84
C TRP A 1103 -3.01 -9.31 -7.20
N LEU A 1104 -2.96 -8.01 -7.48
CA LEU A 1104 -1.74 -7.30 -7.83
C LEU A 1104 -0.95 -6.91 -6.57
N ARG A 1105 0.36 -7.15 -6.57
CA ARG A 1105 1.29 -6.75 -5.50
C ARG A 1105 2.12 -5.51 -5.84
N THR A 1106 2.21 -5.18 -7.13
CA THR A 1106 2.76 -3.92 -7.66
C THR A 1106 1.82 -3.37 -8.74
N PRO A 1107 1.80 -2.05 -9.01
CA PRO A 1107 0.92 -1.51 -10.04
C PRO A 1107 1.09 -2.22 -11.39
N LEU A 1108 0.02 -2.29 -12.19
CA LEU A 1108 0.01 -2.90 -13.51
C LEU A 1108 -0.47 -1.86 -14.53
N ALA A 1109 0.41 -1.44 -15.43
CA ALA A 1109 0.01 -0.65 -16.58
C ALA A 1109 -0.60 -1.60 -17.62
N ILE A 1110 -1.80 -1.29 -18.11
CA ILE A 1110 -2.48 -2.12 -19.12
C ILE A 1110 -2.33 -1.57 -20.55
N GLY A 1111 -1.35 -0.67 -20.74
CA GLY A 1111 -1.01 -0.04 -22.02
C GLY A 1111 -2.10 0.89 -22.56
N GLY A 1112 -2.01 1.25 -23.85
CA GLY A 1112 -3.01 2.08 -24.55
C GLY A 1112 -4.39 1.45 -24.75
N ARG A 1113 -4.71 0.35 -24.04
CA ARG A 1113 -6.04 -0.27 -24.02
C ARG A 1113 -6.82 0.29 -22.83
N ALA A 1114 -7.87 1.05 -23.11
CA ALA A 1114 -8.70 1.61 -22.06
C ALA A 1114 -9.43 0.50 -21.28
N VAL A 1115 -9.37 0.53 -19.94
CA VAL A 1115 -10.36 -0.22 -19.13
C VAL A 1115 -11.73 0.37 -19.45
N LYS A 1116 -12.62 -0.44 -20.01
CA LYS A 1116 -13.98 -0.03 -20.36
C LYS A 1116 -14.89 0.08 -19.13
N ALA A 1117 -14.78 -0.84 -18.18
CA ALA A 1117 -15.60 -0.83 -16.98
C ALA A 1117 -14.91 -1.45 -15.76
N GLY A 1118 -15.26 -0.93 -14.59
CA GLY A 1118 -14.91 -1.48 -13.29
C GLY A 1118 -16.14 -1.63 -12.39
N LEU A 1119 -16.17 -2.67 -11.57
CA LEU A 1119 -17.20 -2.86 -10.55
C LEU A 1119 -16.72 -2.31 -9.22
N ALA A 1120 -17.62 -1.72 -8.45
CA ALA A 1120 -17.38 -1.30 -7.08
C ALA A 1120 -18.44 -1.90 -6.16
N THR A 1121 -18.02 -2.45 -5.03
CA THR A 1121 -18.92 -2.94 -3.99
C THR A 1121 -18.62 -2.30 -2.64
N SER A 1122 -19.68 -2.04 -1.87
CA SER A 1122 -19.57 -1.58 -0.50
C SER A 1122 -20.55 -2.32 0.40
N LEU A 1123 -20.04 -2.99 1.45
CA LEU A 1123 -20.83 -3.86 2.32
C LEU A 1123 -20.91 -3.25 3.73
N GLY A 1124 -22.09 -2.78 4.11
CA GLY A 1124 -22.39 -2.12 5.37
C GLY A 1124 -23.06 -3.03 6.39
N PHE A 1125 -22.87 -2.70 7.67
CA PHE A 1125 -23.62 -3.33 8.76
C PHE A 1125 -25.12 -3.12 8.58
N GLY A 1126 -25.92 -4.08 9.05
CA GLY A 1126 -27.36 -4.01 8.90
C GLY A 1126 -27.86 -4.47 7.54
N HIS A 1127 -27.11 -5.37 6.87
CA HIS A 1127 -27.48 -5.99 5.61
C HIS A 1127 -27.65 -4.97 4.47
N VAL A 1128 -26.66 -4.09 4.26
CA VAL A 1128 -26.71 -3.15 3.13
C VAL A 1128 -25.51 -3.37 2.23
N SER A 1129 -25.76 -3.90 1.03
CA SER A 1129 -24.75 -4.13 0.01
C SER A 1129 -24.99 -3.20 -1.17
N GLY A 1130 -24.14 -2.18 -1.33
CA GLY A 1130 -24.13 -1.34 -2.53
C GLY A 1130 -23.28 -1.98 -3.63
N PHE A 1131 -23.81 -2.05 -4.85
CA PHE A 1131 -23.13 -2.58 -6.02
C PHE A 1131 -23.23 -1.57 -7.17
N ALA A 1132 -22.09 -1.17 -7.73
CA ALA A 1132 -22.02 -0.23 -8.84
C ALA A 1132 -21.11 -0.76 -9.97
N ALA A 1133 -21.44 -0.42 -11.21
CA ALA A 1133 -20.59 -0.57 -12.38
C ALA A 1133 -20.33 0.82 -12.97
N ILE A 1134 -19.08 1.24 -12.95
CA ILE A 1134 -18.64 2.52 -13.52
C ILE A 1134 -17.99 2.22 -14.87
N VAL A 1135 -18.41 2.96 -15.89
CA VAL A 1135 -17.97 2.83 -17.26
C VAL A 1135 -17.08 4.02 -17.62
N ASN A 1136 -16.07 3.75 -18.45
CA ASN A 1136 -15.14 4.75 -18.95
C ASN A 1136 -15.88 5.88 -19.72
N PRO A 1137 -15.39 7.14 -19.67
CA PRO A 1137 -15.94 8.25 -20.45
C PRO A 1137 -16.10 8.00 -21.95
N GLY A 1138 -15.38 7.03 -22.53
CA GLY A 1138 -15.55 6.66 -23.94
C GLY A 1138 -16.97 6.25 -24.34
N ALA A 1139 -17.79 5.73 -23.41
CA ALA A 1139 -19.21 5.50 -23.66
C ALA A 1139 -19.95 6.82 -23.96
N PHE A 1140 -19.71 7.84 -23.14
CA PHE A 1140 -20.29 9.17 -23.31
C PHE A 1140 -19.78 9.84 -24.60
N GLU A 1141 -18.48 9.74 -24.89
CA GLU A 1141 -17.92 10.29 -26.13
C GLU A 1141 -18.57 9.68 -27.38
N ALA A 1142 -18.76 8.36 -27.39
CA ALA A 1142 -19.44 7.66 -28.46
C ALA A 1142 -20.93 8.05 -28.55
N ALA A 1143 -21.62 8.23 -27.41
CA ALA A 1143 -23.00 8.70 -27.39
C ALA A 1143 -23.14 10.11 -28.00
N VAL A 1144 -22.25 11.04 -27.66
CA VAL A 1144 -22.21 12.40 -28.24
C VAL A 1144 -21.90 12.34 -29.74
N ALA A 1145 -20.89 11.56 -30.15
CA ALA A 1145 -20.55 11.40 -31.56
C ALA A 1145 -21.72 10.82 -32.39
N ASN A 1146 -22.45 9.84 -31.83
CA ASN A 1146 -23.58 9.20 -32.50
C ASN A 1146 -24.81 10.12 -32.57
N ALA A 1147 -25.06 10.93 -31.54
CA ALA A 1147 -26.23 11.80 -31.47
C ALA A 1147 -26.04 13.14 -32.21
N ASP A 1148 -24.90 13.80 -31.96
CA ASP A 1148 -24.63 15.18 -32.36
C ASP A 1148 -23.46 15.33 -33.36
N GLY A 1149 -22.73 14.25 -33.64
CA GLY A 1149 -21.62 14.19 -34.59
C GLY A 1149 -20.24 14.39 -33.98
N GLU A 1150 -19.19 13.96 -34.70
CA GLU A 1150 -17.78 14.04 -34.25
C GLU A 1150 -17.30 15.48 -33.99
N GLU A 1151 -17.85 16.47 -34.70
CA GLU A 1151 -17.52 17.89 -34.47
C GLU A 1151 -17.99 18.37 -33.09
N ALA A 1152 -19.20 17.97 -32.67
CA ALA A 1152 -19.73 18.30 -31.36
C ALA A 1152 -18.90 17.63 -30.24
N LEU A 1153 -18.49 16.38 -30.46
CA LEU A 1153 -17.57 15.67 -29.57
C LEU A 1153 -16.24 16.42 -29.41
N GLU A 1154 -15.61 16.84 -30.51
CA GLU A 1154 -14.33 17.54 -30.44
C GLU A 1154 -14.46 18.90 -29.72
N GLN A 1155 -15.53 19.65 -29.99
CA GLN A 1155 -15.83 20.89 -29.25
C GLN A 1155 -16.06 20.63 -27.75
N TRP A 1156 -16.70 19.52 -27.38
CA TRP A 1156 -16.82 19.14 -25.98
C TRP A 1156 -15.45 18.80 -25.37
N ARG A 1157 -14.62 17.99 -26.05
CA ARG A 1157 -13.27 17.62 -25.58
C ARG A 1157 -12.40 18.84 -25.31
N GLU A 1158 -12.39 19.79 -26.25
CA GLU A 1158 -11.65 21.05 -26.11
C GLU A 1158 -12.10 21.83 -24.86
N ARG A 1159 -13.42 22.00 -24.68
CA ARG A 1159 -13.98 22.73 -23.53
C ARG A 1159 -13.73 21.99 -22.21
N ALA A 1160 -13.94 20.68 -22.16
CA ALA A 1160 -13.72 19.86 -20.98
C ALA A 1160 -12.24 19.90 -20.53
N ASN A 1161 -11.30 19.76 -21.47
CA ASN A 1161 -9.87 19.85 -21.18
C ASN A 1161 -9.44 21.27 -20.76
N ALA A 1162 -10.00 22.31 -21.41
CA ALA A 1162 -9.75 23.69 -21.01
C ALA A 1162 -10.24 23.97 -19.58
N ARG A 1163 -11.38 23.40 -19.18
CA ARG A 1163 -11.89 23.49 -17.81
C ARG A 1163 -11.00 22.76 -16.81
N LEU A 1164 -10.58 21.53 -17.09
CA LEU A 1164 -9.65 20.80 -16.22
C LEU A 1164 -8.35 21.60 -15.99
N ALA A 1165 -7.80 22.21 -17.05
CA ALA A 1165 -6.64 23.09 -16.95
C ALA A 1165 -6.91 24.39 -16.16
N ALA A 1166 -8.09 24.98 -16.32
CA ALA A 1166 -8.49 26.17 -15.55
C ALA A 1166 -8.68 25.86 -14.07
N GLY A 1167 -9.25 24.68 -13.75
CA GLY A 1167 -9.41 24.19 -12.38
C GLY A 1167 -8.07 24.00 -11.67
N GLN A 1168 -7.12 23.34 -12.34
CA GLN A 1168 -5.76 23.15 -11.82
C GLN A 1168 -5.05 24.50 -11.57
N ARG A 1169 -5.14 25.43 -12.52
CA ARG A 1169 -4.61 26.79 -12.36
C ARG A 1169 -5.25 27.54 -11.18
N ARG A 1170 -6.57 27.43 -11.02
CA ARG A 1170 -7.31 28.05 -9.92
C ARG A 1170 -6.87 27.50 -8.56
N LEU A 1171 -6.60 26.20 -8.49
CA LEU A 1171 -6.04 25.58 -7.28
C LEU A 1171 -4.67 26.17 -6.94
N GLU A 1172 -3.75 26.25 -7.90
CA GLU A 1172 -2.42 26.84 -7.69
C GLU A 1172 -2.50 28.30 -7.25
N GLU A 1173 -3.29 29.12 -7.95
CA GLU A 1173 -3.55 30.52 -7.58
C GLU A 1173 -4.14 30.61 -6.17
N GLY A 1174 -5.01 29.68 -5.77
CA GLY A 1174 -5.58 29.64 -4.44
C GLY A 1174 -4.57 29.22 -3.37
N MET A 1175 -3.68 28.27 -3.66
CA MET A 1175 -2.58 27.90 -2.75
C MET A 1175 -1.62 29.07 -2.53
N MET A 1176 -1.45 29.93 -3.55
CA MET A 1176 -0.67 31.18 -3.46
C MET A 1176 -1.44 32.35 -2.84
N GLY A 1177 -2.74 32.20 -2.57
CA GLY A 1177 -3.61 33.28 -2.05
C GLY A 1177 -3.98 34.34 -3.10
N HIS A 1178 -3.73 34.07 -4.38
CA HIS A 1178 -4.06 34.95 -5.51
C HIS A 1178 -5.50 34.76 -6.01
N ALA A 1179 -6.15 33.66 -5.62
CA ALA A 1179 -7.51 33.32 -5.98
C ALA A 1179 -8.30 32.75 -4.78
N ALA A 1180 -9.62 32.97 -4.75
CA ALA A 1180 -10.49 32.34 -3.76
C ALA A 1180 -10.86 30.91 -4.21
N LEU A 1181 -10.65 29.93 -3.33
CA LEU A 1181 -11.09 28.54 -3.56
C LEU A 1181 -12.57 28.35 -3.17
N TYR A 1182 -12.98 29.00 -2.07
CA TYR A 1182 -14.35 29.07 -1.59
C TYR A 1182 -14.84 30.51 -1.61
N GLU A 1183 -16.06 30.72 -2.12
CA GLU A 1183 -16.72 32.03 -2.15
C GLU A 1183 -18.04 31.95 -1.35
N PRO A 1184 -18.20 32.74 -0.27
CA PRO A 1184 -19.43 32.74 0.51
C PRO A 1184 -20.65 33.18 -0.31
N VAL A 1185 -21.78 32.53 -0.10
CA VAL A 1185 -23.06 32.94 -0.71
C VAL A 1185 -23.62 34.17 0.00
N GLU A 1186 -23.75 35.28 -0.73
CA GLU A 1186 -24.39 36.49 -0.22
C GLU A 1186 -25.92 36.41 -0.30
N ASN A 1187 -26.60 36.70 0.81
CA ASN A 1187 -28.06 36.88 0.92
C ASN A 1187 -28.91 35.85 0.14
N ARG A 1188 -28.53 34.56 0.19
CA ARG A 1188 -29.20 33.47 -0.54
C ARG A 1188 -29.31 33.70 -2.06
N ARG A 1189 -28.40 34.50 -2.65
CA ARG A 1189 -28.44 34.96 -4.06
C ARG A 1189 -29.66 35.84 -4.40
N PHE A 1190 -30.21 36.55 -3.41
CA PHE A 1190 -31.21 37.60 -3.64
C PHE A 1190 -30.59 38.97 -3.37
N ARG A 1191 -31.02 40.00 -4.10
CA ARG A 1191 -30.62 41.37 -3.78
C ARG A 1191 -31.17 41.77 -2.40
N LYS A 1192 -30.55 42.77 -1.78
CA LYS A 1192 -31.07 43.35 -0.55
C LYS A 1192 -32.45 43.95 -0.79
N ASP A 1193 -33.40 43.68 0.11
CA ASP A 1193 -34.75 44.25 0.03
C ASP A 1193 -34.71 45.78 -0.06
N GLY A 1194 -35.57 46.33 -0.93
CA GLY A 1194 -35.63 47.77 -1.21
C GLY A 1194 -34.62 48.27 -2.24
N THR A 1195 -33.78 47.40 -2.81
CA THR A 1195 -32.92 47.75 -3.96
C THR A 1195 -33.77 48.30 -5.10
N ARG A 1196 -33.36 49.43 -5.71
CA ARG A 1196 -34.11 50.05 -6.81
C ARG A 1196 -33.83 49.30 -8.11
N LEU A 1197 -34.87 48.80 -8.76
CA LEU A 1197 -34.76 48.12 -10.04
C LEU A 1197 -34.80 49.11 -11.22
N PRO A 1198 -34.34 48.72 -12.43
CA PRO A 1198 -34.29 49.59 -13.60
C PRO A 1198 -35.65 50.18 -14.01
N ASP A 1199 -36.75 49.47 -13.72
CA ASP A 1199 -38.13 49.89 -13.96
C ASP A 1199 -38.67 50.88 -12.91
N GLY A 1200 -37.89 51.19 -11.87
CA GLY A 1200 -38.25 52.08 -10.78
C GLY A 1200 -38.94 51.41 -9.59
N SER A 1201 -39.21 50.11 -9.67
CA SER A 1201 -39.77 49.32 -8.57
C SER A 1201 -38.70 49.00 -7.50
N ARG A 1202 -39.13 48.34 -6.41
CA ARG A 1202 -38.29 47.93 -5.29
C ARG A 1202 -38.20 46.41 -5.27
N TYR A 1203 -36.99 45.88 -5.19
CA TYR A 1203 -36.75 44.45 -5.06
C TYR A 1203 -37.31 43.93 -3.73
N ASP A 1204 -38.08 42.84 -3.81
CA ASP A 1204 -38.62 42.09 -2.69
C ASP A 1204 -38.18 40.63 -2.88
N ALA A 1205 -37.21 40.19 -2.06
CA ALA A 1205 -36.64 38.86 -2.18
C ALA A 1205 -37.69 37.75 -2.01
N HIS A 1206 -38.72 37.98 -1.19
CA HIS A 1206 -39.75 36.98 -0.93
C HIS A 1206 -40.68 36.78 -2.13
N GLU A 1207 -41.06 37.85 -2.82
CA GLU A 1207 -41.87 37.75 -4.05
C GLU A 1207 -41.05 37.21 -5.24
N VAL A 1208 -39.78 37.62 -5.36
CA VAL A 1208 -38.86 37.07 -6.37
C VAL A 1208 -38.65 35.57 -6.17
N GLU A 1209 -38.47 35.11 -4.93
CA GLU A 1209 -38.31 33.69 -4.60
C GLU A 1209 -39.54 32.87 -5.02
N LYS A 1210 -40.76 33.36 -4.78
CA LYS A 1210 -41.98 32.69 -5.24
C LYS A 1210 -42.08 32.65 -6.76
N ALA A 1211 -41.80 33.76 -7.44
CA ALA A 1211 -41.85 33.84 -8.89
C ALA A 1211 -40.86 32.86 -9.53
N MET A 1212 -39.60 32.91 -9.07
CA MET A 1212 -38.53 31.99 -9.48
C MET A 1212 -38.95 30.52 -9.31
N LEU A 1213 -39.53 30.13 -8.17
CA LEU A 1213 -39.91 28.73 -7.94
C LEU A 1213 -41.06 28.21 -8.83
N LEU A 1214 -41.88 29.11 -9.37
CA LEU A 1214 -43.04 28.76 -10.19
C LEU A 1214 -42.76 28.87 -11.71
N ASP A 1215 -41.65 29.51 -12.09
CA ASP A 1215 -41.24 29.69 -13.48
C ASP A 1215 -40.25 28.58 -13.91
N PRO A 1216 -40.62 27.69 -14.84
CA PRO A 1216 -39.72 26.62 -15.30
C PRO A 1216 -38.44 27.14 -15.97
N ASP A 1217 -38.46 28.37 -16.49
CA ASP A 1217 -37.35 29.00 -17.19
C ASP A 1217 -36.47 29.84 -16.26
N ALA A 1218 -36.83 29.97 -14.98
CA ALA A 1218 -36.04 30.73 -14.01
C ALA A 1218 -34.64 30.13 -13.84
N ARG A 1219 -33.63 30.99 -13.99
CA ARG A 1219 -32.21 30.69 -13.77
C ARG A 1219 -31.58 31.82 -12.97
N LEU A 1220 -30.46 31.52 -12.33
CA LEU A 1220 -29.64 32.56 -11.73
C LEU A 1220 -29.13 33.49 -12.83
N SER A 1221 -29.16 34.80 -12.60
CA SER A 1221 -28.68 35.77 -13.60
C SER A 1221 -27.14 35.81 -13.66
N ALA A 1222 -26.61 36.42 -14.72
CA ALA A 1222 -25.16 36.61 -14.92
C ALA A 1222 -24.51 37.45 -13.80
N ASP A 1223 -25.27 38.31 -13.12
CA ASP A 1223 -24.79 39.11 -11.99
C ASP A 1223 -24.85 38.38 -10.64
N GLY A 1224 -25.26 37.10 -10.64
CA GLY A 1224 -25.26 36.24 -9.46
C GLY A 1224 -26.48 36.39 -8.55
N PHE A 1225 -27.55 37.04 -9.01
CA PHE A 1225 -28.81 37.18 -8.27
C PHE A 1225 -30.01 36.59 -9.02
N TYR A 1226 -31.04 36.15 -8.30
CA TYR A 1226 -32.34 35.80 -8.88
C TYR A 1226 -33.15 37.07 -9.21
N GLU A 1227 -33.99 36.98 -10.23
CA GLU A 1227 -34.89 38.05 -10.67
C GLU A 1227 -36.30 37.46 -10.87
N ALA A 1228 -37.32 38.33 -10.80
CA ALA A 1228 -38.74 37.95 -10.87
C ALA A 1228 -39.25 37.72 -12.30
#